data_AF-A0A949I1W1-F1
#
_entry.id   AF-A0A949I1W1-F1
#
_cell.length_a   1.000
_cell.length_b   1.000
_cell.length_c   1.000
_cell.angle_alpha   90.00
_cell.angle_beta   90.00
_cell.angle_gamma   90.00
#
_symmetry.space_group_name_H-M   'P 1'
#
loop_
_entity.id
_entity.type
_entity.pdbx_description
1 polymer ?
#
loop_
_entity_poly.entity_id
_entity_poly.type
_entity_poly.pdbx_seq_one_letter_code
_entity_poly.pdbx_strand_id
1 'polypeptide(L)'
;FKVTERIPGIDLPTAMGFSSNALMNAAGGVDFGNFTTDFYTTNINEAAIGGTLTGYTTNLLNYIQNNYPNASVEQILSGQYIVASTNTMLSQCFPFQPTNWSGTMPVISWVNEPTNMMATFAISYLGATYQWFTPQLQGQRLSLTVSSGGSAQLWQDDTNVATASTGGANFYVTVTTYYPSFQSSWNTVSNTFNPGVSGQPWESATRVYQGANANYAILYAFDPDWGWLQERENKLDAYLEEGLTNGSRQVTCETLNVMGLNWLVQVEAMQQMIAQQTGASPMFWHRIGRMGQESGHGYYVDVYLLATATTSSSSQNDNHATRWFDQFSYFGSAMEHGMIEQQQSTNLIAASTVKMLELANTNHQAIYLANSTNWAIVQTKLVNYTISDLTGLINYGYQLLLPQNGSFAVSGSGSPWSGYGFIARYGPGGGTQMLVGPGIFGGYSGDLGATINTTWVDYSYYSQPLYFSSAPVSVPNVTAADPVNMADGTFQVQATDLSLGQTEPRGLNFSRYYSSSRRNSNLAGMAPGWLHNYYLNAATISSPQAGLGKTTPAQMASMMVAITAANAFYNCDRPDPENWVTTALIANWGIDQLTAKAVSVSLGKDTVQFIKQPNGSYTPPANCTMTLLQTNGDYWLQERHGRTFQFNASGWGTNIVDQYGQSVRLGYNSSNWVTSATDLKNHSLAFTYSATSPVRLVSVAD
;
A
#
# COMPACT_ATOMS: atom_id res chain seq x y z
N PHE A 1 14.31 30.34 1.80
CA PHE A 1 14.61 28.99 2.34
C PHE A 1 13.60 28.65 3.42
N LYS A 2 13.20 27.38 3.51
CA LYS A 2 12.16 26.83 4.41
C LYS A 2 12.82 26.35 5.71
N VAL A 3 12.30 26.70 6.89
CA VAL A 3 12.78 26.18 8.19
C VAL A 3 11.88 25.03 8.59
N THR A 4 12.45 23.98 9.18
CA THR A 4 11.69 22.82 9.67
C THR A 4 11.66 22.84 11.20
N GLU A 5 10.47 22.76 11.78
CA GLU A 5 10.27 22.69 13.23
C GLU A 5 9.61 21.37 13.61
N ARG A 6 9.94 20.84 14.80
CA ARG A 6 9.35 19.61 15.33
C ARG A 6 8.04 19.91 16.05
N ILE A 7 7.01 19.10 15.81
CA ILE A 7 5.74 19.14 16.54
C ILE A 7 5.66 17.88 17.41
N PRO A 8 5.45 18.02 18.74
CA PRO A 8 5.24 16.88 19.61
C PRO A 8 3.86 16.25 19.35
N GLY A 9 3.81 14.91 19.33
CA GLY A 9 2.56 14.15 19.29
C GLY A 9 1.91 14.00 20.66
N ILE A 10 0.79 13.28 20.70
CA ILE A 10 0.11 12.90 21.94
C ILE A 10 0.64 11.57 22.49
N ASP A 11 0.35 11.27 23.76
CA ASP A 11 0.58 9.96 24.34
C ASP A 11 -0.49 8.97 23.85
N LEU A 12 -0.16 8.19 22.81
CA LEU A 12 -1.06 7.21 22.19
C LEU A 12 -1.50 6.10 23.16
N PRO A 13 -0.59 5.42 23.91
CA PRO A 13 -0.99 4.46 24.93
C PRO A 13 -2.05 5.00 25.90
N THR A 14 -1.88 6.22 26.41
CA THR A 14 -2.86 6.84 27.31
C THR A 14 -4.17 7.15 26.58
N ALA A 15 -4.12 7.73 25.39
CA ALA A 15 -5.31 8.13 24.62
C ALA A 15 -6.20 6.94 24.20
N MET A 16 -5.59 5.80 23.85
CA MET A 16 -6.32 4.58 23.48
C MET A 16 -6.72 3.71 24.69
N GLY A 17 -6.16 4.01 25.88
CA GLY A 17 -6.32 3.20 27.09
C GLY A 17 -5.60 1.85 26.99
N PHE A 18 -4.41 1.82 26.40
CA PHE A 18 -3.64 0.60 26.18
C PHE A 18 -3.28 -0.09 27.49
N SER A 19 -3.46 -1.41 27.53
CA SER A 19 -3.00 -2.29 28.61
C SER A 19 -2.40 -3.55 28.02
N SER A 20 -1.09 -3.76 28.25
CA SER A 20 -0.40 -4.99 27.85
C SER A 20 -1.02 -6.22 28.52
N ASN A 21 -1.40 -6.10 29.80
CA ASN A 21 -2.06 -7.17 30.55
C ASN A 21 -3.43 -7.52 29.96
N ALA A 22 -4.22 -6.52 29.56
CA ALA A 22 -5.51 -6.79 28.92
C ALA A 22 -5.33 -7.49 27.57
N LEU A 23 -4.32 -7.08 26.79
CA LEU A 23 -4.01 -7.70 25.51
C LEU A 23 -3.51 -9.15 25.67
N MET A 24 -2.60 -9.42 26.62
CA MET A 24 -2.15 -10.77 26.96
C MET A 24 -3.33 -11.65 27.43
N ASN A 25 -4.18 -11.14 28.32
CA ASN A 25 -5.34 -11.89 28.79
C ASN A 25 -6.33 -12.19 27.66
N ALA A 26 -6.47 -11.28 26.69
CA ALA A 26 -7.29 -11.49 25.51
C ALA A 26 -6.66 -12.51 24.55
N ALA A 27 -5.35 -12.42 24.32
CA ALA A 27 -4.60 -13.38 23.51
C ALA A 27 -4.75 -14.80 24.07
N GLY A 28 -4.71 -14.95 25.39
CA GLY A 28 -4.74 -16.28 25.99
C GLY A 28 -3.60 -17.13 25.42
N GLY A 29 -3.87 -18.39 25.10
CA GLY A 29 -2.80 -19.31 24.72
C GLY A 29 -1.92 -19.68 25.92
N VAL A 30 -0.98 -20.58 25.67
CA VAL A 30 -0.05 -21.05 26.70
C VAL A 30 1.29 -21.31 26.03
N ASP A 31 2.35 -20.76 26.60
CA ASP A 31 3.71 -21.19 26.28
C ASP A 31 4.06 -22.49 26.99
N PHE A 32 4.67 -23.39 26.22
CA PHE A 32 5.16 -24.67 26.69
C PHE A 32 6.68 -24.72 26.52
N GLY A 33 7.35 -25.42 27.43
CA GLY A 33 8.81 -25.57 27.39
C GLY A 33 9.57 -24.26 27.67
N ASN A 34 10.83 -24.20 27.23
CA ASN A 34 11.69 -23.02 27.29
C ASN A 34 12.87 -23.17 26.29
N PHE A 35 13.79 -22.21 26.25
CA PHE A 35 14.95 -22.22 25.35
C PHE A 35 15.93 -23.40 25.45
N THR A 36 15.75 -24.31 26.42
CA THR A 36 16.52 -25.55 26.53
C THR A 36 15.71 -26.79 26.13
N THR A 37 14.41 -26.63 25.87
CA THR A 37 13.47 -27.68 25.48
C THR A 37 12.64 -27.26 24.26
N ASP A 38 11.54 -27.96 24.01
CA ASP A 38 10.51 -27.59 23.04
C ASP A 38 9.76 -26.30 23.44
N PHE A 39 10.32 -25.14 23.12
CA PHE A 39 9.66 -23.84 23.36
C PHE A 39 8.65 -23.54 22.25
N TYR A 40 7.35 -23.51 22.58
CA TYR A 40 6.30 -23.22 21.59
C TYR A 40 5.04 -22.64 22.23
N THR A 41 4.20 -22.04 21.39
CA THR A 41 2.84 -21.60 21.74
C THR A 41 1.79 -22.24 20.81
N THR A 42 0.53 -22.21 21.22
CA THR A 42 -0.61 -22.66 20.41
C THR A 42 -1.91 -22.05 20.93
N ASN A 43 -2.94 -21.98 20.08
CA ASN A 43 -4.29 -21.54 20.43
C ASN A 43 -4.37 -20.10 20.96
N ILE A 44 -3.62 -19.18 20.35
CA ILE A 44 -3.79 -17.75 20.59
C ILE A 44 -5.17 -17.33 20.06
N ASN A 45 -5.94 -16.61 20.86
CA ASN A 45 -7.30 -16.18 20.55
C ASN A 45 -7.30 -14.88 19.72
N GLU A 46 -7.15 -15.03 18.41
CA GLU A 46 -7.13 -13.91 17.46
C GLU A 46 -8.41 -13.05 17.53
N ALA A 47 -9.58 -13.67 17.67
CA ALA A 47 -10.84 -12.93 17.76
C ALA A 47 -10.91 -12.01 18.99
N ALA A 48 -10.38 -12.47 20.13
CA ALA A 48 -10.32 -11.65 21.35
C ALA A 48 -9.26 -10.54 21.25
N ILE A 49 -8.12 -10.80 20.60
CA ILE A 49 -7.14 -9.75 20.26
C ILE A 49 -7.80 -8.69 19.39
N GLY A 50 -8.46 -9.08 18.30
CA GLY A 50 -9.15 -8.16 17.39
C GLY A 50 -10.27 -7.35 18.08
N GLY A 51 -11.02 -7.99 19.00
CA GLY A 51 -12.00 -7.30 19.83
C GLY A 51 -11.38 -6.25 20.75
N THR A 52 -10.22 -6.55 21.34
CA THR A 52 -9.46 -5.62 22.20
C THR A 52 -8.92 -4.43 21.40
N LEU A 53 -8.32 -4.68 20.22
CA LEU A 53 -7.83 -3.65 19.31
C LEU A 53 -8.97 -2.76 18.77
N THR A 54 -10.15 -3.33 18.54
CA THR A 54 -11.38 -2.59 18.19
C THR A 54 -11.81 -1.65 19.31
N GLY A 55 -11.74 -2.11 20.56
CA GLY A 55 -11.99 -1.28 21.74
C GLY A 55 -11.03 -0.11 21.85
N TYR A 56 -9.72 -0.37 21.72
CA TYR A 56 -8.70 0.68 21.73
C TYR A 56 -8.87 1.69 20.58
N THR A 57 -9.24 1.22 19.38
CA THR A 57 -9.52 2.10 18.24
C THR A 57 -10.69 3.02 18.51
N THR A 58 -11.75 2.49 19.12
CA THR A 58 -12.93 3.29 19.50
C THR A 58 -12.56 4.35 20.55
N ASN A 59 -11.75 3.99 21.55
CA ASN A 59 -11.26 4.95 22.55
C ASN A 59 -10.42 6.06 21.92
N LEU A 60 -9.45 5.70 21.08
CA LEU A 60 -8.58 6.66 20.42
C LEU A 60 -9.37 7.60 19.50
N LEU A 61 -10.32 7.07 18.72
CA LEU A 61 -11.18 7.86 17.84
C LEU A 61 -11.99 8.88 18.64
N ASN A 62 -12.65 8.44 19.72
CA ASN A 62 -13.39 9.33 20.61
C ASN A 62 -12.48 10.39 21.25
N TYR A 63 -11.26 10.02 21.64
CA TYR A 63 -10.30 10.94 22.23
C TYR A 63 -9.86 12.01 21.23
N ILE A 64 -9.52 11.64 20.00
CA ILE A 64 -9.14 12.57 18.93
C ILE A 64 -10.30 13.50 18.60
N GLN A 65 -11.51 12.98 18.43
CA GLN A 65 -12.68 13.79 18.08
C GLN A 65 -13.05 14.81 19.17
N ASN A 66 -12.88 14.46 20.44
CA ASN A 66 -13.22 15.34 21.56
C ASN A 66 -12.14 16.37 21.90
N ASN A 67 -10.85 16.00 21.78
CA ASN A 67 -9.74 16.83 22.26
C ASN A 67 -8.94 17.49 21.11
N TYR A 68 -8.93 16.88 19.92
CA TYR A 68 -8.11 17.27 18.78
C TYR A 68 -8.88 17.25 17.44
N PRO A 69 -10.10 17.82 17.36
CA PRO A 69 -10.98 17.68 16.18
C PRO A 69 -10.39 18.25 14.87
N ASN A 70 -9.42 19.16 14.97
CA ASN A 70 -8.77 19.82 13.83
C ASN A 70 -7.27 19.53 13.73
N ALA A 71 -6.76 18.55 14.49
CA ALA A 71 -5.33 18.24 14.47
C ALA A 71 -4.92 17.51 13.19
N SER A 72 -3.72 17.84 12.68
CA SER A 72 -3.08 17.07 11.62
C SER A 72 -2.56 15.73 12.15
N VAL A 73 -2.16 14.85 11.23
CA VAL A 73 -1.55 13.57 11.60
C VAL A 73 -0.24 13.79 12.38
N GLU A 74 0.57 14.77 11.98
CA GLU A 74 1.83 15.12 12.65
C GLU A 74 1.62 15.65 14.07
N GLN A 75 0.52 16.38 14.31
CA GLN A 75 0.15 16.86 15.64
C GLN A 75 -0.29 15.73 16.59
N ILE A 76 -0.73 14.58 16.06
CA ILE A 76 -1.13 13.41 16.85
C ILE A 76 0.04 12.43 17.00
N LEU A 77 0.74 12.10 15.90
CA LEU A 77 1.80 11.11 15.87
C LEU A 77 3.18 11.63 16.28
N SER A 78 3.39 12.95 16.34
CA SER A 78 4.68 13.63 16.23
C SER A 78 5.14 13.75 14.78
N GLY A 79 5.80 14.85 14.46
CA GLY A 79 6.32 15.08 13.12
C GLY A 79 7.12 16.37 12.99
N GLN A 80 7.27 16.81 11.75
CA GLN A 80 7.99 18.02 11.39
C GLN A 80 7.14 18.84 10.40
N TYR A 81 7.16 20.16 10.53
CA TYR A 81 6.49 21.06 9.61
C TYR A 81 7.43 22.14 9.10
N ILE A 82 7.15 22.59 7.88
CA ILE A 82 7.91 23.66 7.24
C ILE A 82 7.26 25.00 7.61
N VAL A 83 8.03 25.87 8.25
CA VAL A 83 7.69 27.26 8.54
C VAL A 83 8.37 28.21 7.56
N ALA A 84 7.62 29.23 7.15
CA ALA A 84 8.13 30.33 6.36
C ALA A 84 9.11 31.16 7.21
N SER A 85 10.40 31.08 6.91
CA SER A 85 11.38 31.99 7.51
C SER A 85 11.34 33.32 6.76
N THR A 86 10.71 34.32 7.38
CA THR A 86 10.73 35.70 6.86
C THR A 86 11.89 36.51 7.43
N ASN A 87 12.52 36.08 8.54
CA ASN A 87 13.55 36.87 9.24
C ASN A 87 14.65 36.05 9.97
N THR A 88 14.76 34.73 9.80
CA THR A 88 15.81 33.93 10.45
C THR A 88 17.07 33.92 9.61
N MET A 89 18.22 34.34 10.17
CA MET A 89 19.52 34.16 9.52
C MET A 89 19.70 32.68 9.19
N LEU A 90 19.87 32.39 7.91
CA LEU A 90 20.07 31.03 7.42
C LEU A 90 21.40 30.49 7.95
N SER A 91 21.44 29.18 8.20
CA SER A 91 22.70 28.50 8.49
C SER A 91 23.70 28.80 7.36
N GLN A 92 24.80 29.48 7.69
CA GLN A 92 25.90 29.71 6.75
C GLN A 92 26.88 28.53 6.71
N CYS A 93 26.68 27.53 7.57
CA CYS A 93 27.36 26.25 7.49
C CYS A 93 26.43 25.19 6.89
N PHE A 94 27.00 24.21 6.20
CA PHE A 94 26.26 23.04 5.78
C PHE A 94 25.77 22.28 7.03
N PRO A 95 24.48 21.91 7.11
CA PRO A 95 23.94 21.14 8.23
C PRO A 95 24.59 19.75 8.34
N PHE A 96 25.21 19.28 7.26
CA PHE A 96 25.99 18.06 7.20
C PHE A 96 27.40 18.42 6.73
N GLN A 97 28.43 17.83 7.34
CA GLN A 97 29.78 17.94 6.82
C GLN A 97 29.80 17.32 5.41
N PRO A 98 30.18 18.05 4.35
CA PRO A 98 30.39 17.42 3.05
C PRO A 98 31.44 16.32 3.22
N THR A 99 31.13 15.11 2.76
CA THR A 99 32.09 14.02 2.82
C THR A 99 33.28 14.36 1.92
N ASN A 100 34.45 14.47 2.52
CA ASN A 100 35.73 14.52 1.80
C ASN A 100 36.45 13.16 1.87
N TRP A 101 35.69 12.07 2.09
CA TRP A 101 36.19 10.72 2.37
C TRP A 101 37.34 10.73 3.39
N SER A 102 37.06 11.27 4.58
CA SER A 102 38.04 11.39 5.68
C SER A 102 39.26 12.24 5.31
N GLY A 103 39.07 13.30 4.53
CA GLY A 103 40.13 14.25 4.14
C GLY A 103 40.95 13.84 2.92
N THR A 104 40.61 12.74 2.25
CA THR A 104 41.36 12.23 1.09
C THR A 104 40.92 12.87 -0.22
N MET A 105 39.68 13.33 -0.32
CA MET A 105 39.17 14.01 -1.51
C MET A 105 39.68 15.47 -1.54
N PRO A 106 40.43 15.89 -2.57
CA PRO A 106 40.72 17.31 -2.76
C PRO A 106 39.44 18.07 -3.15
N VAL A 107 39.46 19.39 -3.02
CA VAL A 107 38.39 20.23 -3.56
C VAL A 107 38.51 20.22 -5.08
N ILE A 108 37.58 19.56 -5.76
CA ILE A 108 37.54 19.47 -7.22
C ILE A 108 36.24 20.10 -7.72
N SER A 109 36.32 20.83 -8.83
CA SER A 109 35.15 21.39 -9.52
C SER A 109 34.90 20.64 -10.82
N TRP A 110 33.64 20.29 -11.06
CA TRP A 110 33.21 19.63 -12.29
C TRP A 110 32.04 20.39 -12.93
N VAL A 111 31.95 20.34 -14.26
CA VAL A 111 30.76 20.85 -14.99
C VAL A 111 29.58 19.89 -14.82
N ASN A 112 29.87 18.59 -14.79
CA ASN A 112 28.93 17.51 -14.51
C ASN A 112 29.58 16.54 -13.52
N GLU A 113 28.78 15.87 -12.71
CA GLU A 113 29.26 14.81 -11.83
C GLU A 113 29.93 13.67 -12.65
N PRO A 114 31.11 13.16 -12.24
CA PRO A 114 31.75 12.01 -12.84
C PRO A 114 30.86 10.77 -12.77
N THR A 115 30.74 10.06 -13.89
CA THR A 115 29.86 8.88 -14.00
C THR A 115 30.26 7.73 -13.08
N ASN A 116 31.54 7.61 -12.73
CA ASN A 116 32.01 6.62 -11.75
C ASN A 116 31.58 6.94 -10.31
N MET A 117 31.03 8.12 -10.06
CA MET A 117 30.45 8.53 -8.78
C MET A 117 28.92 8.54 -8.80
N MET A 118 28.29 8.18 -9.92
CA MET A 118 26.84 8.08 -9.97
C MET A 118 26.38 6.74 -9.42
N ALA A 119 25.24 6.74 -8.70
CA ALA A 119 24.56 5.50 -8.35
C ALA A 119 24.08 4.77 -9.60
N THR A 120 24.19 3.44 -9.60
CA THR A 120 23.78 2.61 -10.74
C THR A 120 22.84 1.49 -10.32
N PHE A 121 22.00 1.11 -11.27
CA PHE A 121 21.14 -0.05 -11.20
C PHE A 121 21.40 -0.91 -12.43
N ALA A 122 21.59 -2.20 -12.25
CA ALA A 122 21.86 -3.13 -13.34
C ALA A 122 21.03 -4.41 -13.25
N ILE A 123 20.63 -4.91 -14.41
CA ILE A 123 19.96 -6.20 -14.58
C ILE A 123 20.85 -7.06 -15.49
N SER A 124 21.26 -8.22 -14.99
CA SER A 124 22.03 -9.20 -15.73
C SER A 124 21.21 -10.48 -15.93
N TYR A 125 21.08 -10.93 -17.17
CA TYR A 125 20.42 -12.19 -17.50
C TYR A 125 20.98 -12.75 -18.82
N LEU A 126 21.02 -14.08 -18.92
CA LEU A 126 21.44 -14.80 -20.14
C LEU A 126 22.79 -14.33 -20.72
N GLY A 127 23.75 -14.00 -19.84
CA GLY A 127 25.12 -13.62 -20.20
C GLY A 127 25.34 -12.14 -20.55
N ALA A 128 24.30 -11.31 -20.52
CA ALA A 128 24.39 -9.87 -20.75
C ALA A 128 24.05 -9.07 -19.48
N THR A 129 24.57 -7.84 -19.38
CA THR A 129 24.28 -6.89 -18.30
C THR A 129 23.83 -5.56 -18.89
N TYR A 130 22.72 -5.05 -18.39
CA TYR A 130 22.14 -3.77 -18.78
C TYR A 130 22.12 -2.85 -17.56
N GLN A 131 22.74 -1.68 -17.69
CA GLN A 131 22.95 -0.76 -16.57
C GLN A 131 22.37 0.62 -16.89
N TRP A 132 21.76 1.23 -15.89
CA TRP A 132 21.33 2.61 -15.86
C TRP A 132 22.05 3.35 -14.74
N PHE A 133 22.27 4.66 -14.94
CA PHE A 133 22.42 5.54 -13.81
C PHE A 133 21.05 5.74 -13.17
N THR A 134 20.96 5.65 -11.85
CA THR A 134 19.68 5.71 -11.14
C THR A 134 18.80 6.92 -11.54
N PRO A 135 19.34 8.15 -11.72
CA PRO A 135 18.53 9.29 -12.16
C PRO A 135 17.91 9.14 -13.56
N GLN A 136 18.47 8.27 -14.43
CA GLN A 136 17.92 8.02 -15.77
C GLN A 136 16.62 7.21 -15.74
N LEU A 137 16.32 6.56 -14.61
CA LEU A 137 15.10 5.77 -14.49
C LEU A 137 13.85 6.66 -14.44
N GLN A 138 13.91 7.85 -13.83
CA GLN A 138 12.82 8.85 -13.82
C GLN A 138 11.43 8.28 -13.46
N GLY A 139 11.36 7.23 -12.64
CA GLY A 139 10.10 6.56 -12.29
C GLY A 139 9.46 5.72 -13.42
N GLN A 140 10.19 5.48 -14.51
CA GLN A 140 9.74 4.63 -15.62
C GLN A 140 9.67 3.16 -15.23
N ARG A 141 8.68 2.43 -15.77
CA ARG A 141 8.54 1.00 -15.48
C ARG A 141 9.69 0.22 -16.13
N LEU A 142 10.33 -0.65 -15.36
CA LEU A 142 11.15 -1.72 -15.91
C LEU A 142 10.35 -3.02 -15.90
N SER A 143 10.33 -3.74 -17.02
CA SER A 143 9.66 -5.05 -17.08
C SER A 143 10.47 -6.08 -17.84
N LEU A 144 10.32 -7.34 -17.43
CA LEU A 144 10.87 -8.51 -18.10
C LEU A 144 9.70 -9.40 -18.50
N THR A 145 9.55 -9.67 -19.79
CA THR A 145 8.47 -10.53 -20.32
C THR A 145 9.08 -11.74 -20.99
N VAL A 146 8.49 -12.92 -20.78
CA VAL A 146 8.94 -14.17 -21.40
C VAL A 146 7.80 -14.78 -22.20
N SER A 147 7.98 -14.86 -23.51
CA SER A 147 6.96 -15.42 -24.41
C SER A 147 6.83 -16.93 -24.26
N SER A 148 5.79 -17.53 -24.86
CA SER A 148 5.60 -18.98 -24.90
C SER A 148 6.75 -19.72 -25.59
N GLY A 149 7.43 -19.08 -26.55
CA GLY A 149 8.59 -19.61 -27.25
C GLY A 149 9.93 -19.41 -26.52
N GLY A 150 9.91 -18.90 -25.29
CA GLY A 150 11.12 -18.66 -24.50
C GLY A 150 11.93 -17.43 -24.93
N SER A 151 11.28 -16.39 -25.45
CA SER A 151 11.94 -15.10 -25.71
C SER A 151 11.80 -14.20 -24.49
N ALA A 152 12.89 -13.99 -23.76
CA ALA A 152 12.97 -13.06 -22.61
C ALA A 152 13.34 -11.65 -23.09
N GLN A 153 12.44 -10.69 -22.86
CA GLN A 153 12.56 -9.33 -23.33
C GLN A 153 12.53 -8.34 -22.16
N LEU A 154 13.57 -7.51 -22.05
CA LEU A 154 13.68 -6.44 -21.06
C LEU A 154 13.18 -5.13 -21.68
N TRP A 155 12.31 -4.43 -20.97
CA TRP A 155 11.66 -3.21 -21.42
C TRP A 155 11.86 -2.08 -20.41
N GLN A 156 12.03 -0.86 -20.93
CA GLN A 156 11.91 0.39 -20.18
C GLN A 156 10.71 1.15 -20.75
N ASP A 157 9.68 1.31 -19.93
CA ASP A 157 8.29 1.57 -20.34
C ASP A 157 7.87 0.66 -21.51
N ASP A 158 7.77 1.21 -22.72
CA ASP A 158 7.36 0.49 -23.93
C ASP A 158 8.49 0.23 -24.93
N THR A 159 9.72 0.63 -24.59
CA THR A 159 10.91 0.46 -25.42
C THR A 159 11.63 -0.84 -25.07
N ASN A 160 11.88 -1.70 -26.07
CA ASN A 160 12.65 -2.92 -25.89
C ASN A 160 14.13 -2.57 -25.73
N VAL A 161 14.68 -2.86 -24.56
CA VAL A 161 16.10 -2.65 -24.26
C VAL A 161 16.92 -3.86 -24.70
N ALA A 162 16.38 -5.06 -24.51
CA ALA A 162 17.07 -6.30 -24.83
C ALA A 162 16.12 -7.47 -25.07
N THR A 163 16.59 -8.43 -25.86
CA THR A 163 15.91 -9.70 -26.12
C THR A 163 16.94 -10.83 -26.11
N ALA A 164 16.63 -11.93 -25.43
CA ALA A 164 17.46 -13.12 -25.37
C ALA A 164 16.60 -14.40 -25.28
N SER A 165 17.12 -15.53 -25.74
CA SER A 165 16.42 -16.83 -25.71
C SER A 165 16.72 -17.56 -24.40
N THR A 166 15.66 -18.02 -23.72
CA THR A 166 15.74 -18.88 -22.53
C THR A 166 15.92 -20.35 -22.88
N GLY A 167 15.69 -20.74 -24.14
CA GLY A 167 15.58 -22.14 -24.55
C GLY A 167 14.42 -22.90 -23.89
N GLY A 168 13.45 -22.18 -23.31
CA GLY A 168 12.32 -22.76 -22.57
C GLY A 168 12.63 -23.19 -21.14
N ALA A 169 13.88 -23.04 -20.67
CA ALA A 169 14.26 -23.37 -19.31
C ALA A 169 14.19 -22.16 -18.37
N ASN A 170 13.96 -22.42 -17.08
CA ASN A 170 14.09 -21.39 -16.06
C ASN A 170 15.52 -20.83 -16.05
N PHE A 171 15.64 -19.54 -15.82
CA PHE A 171 16.91 -18.83 -15.91
C PHE A 171 17.11 -17.90 -14.72
N TYR A 172 18.35 -17.49 -14.52
CA TYR A 172 18.72 -16.59 -13.44
C TYR A 172 18.76 -15.15 -13.93
N VAL A 173 18.15 -14.26 -13.16
CA VAL A 173 18.32 -12.81 -13.29
C VAL A 173 19.02 -12.33 -12.04
N THR A 174 20.07 -11.54 -12.23
CA THR A 174 20.78 -10.86 -11.16
C THR A 174 20.51 -9.38 -11.24
N VAL A 175 20.00 -8.80 -10.16
CA VAL A 175 19.85 -7.36 -10.01
C VAL A 175 20.99 -6.86 -9.13
N THR A 176 21.65 -5.78 -9.55
CA THR A 176 22.78 -5.19 -8.85
C THR A 176 22.56 -3.69 -8.67
N THR A 177 22.84 -3.20 -7.46
CA THR A 177 22.86 -1.78 -7.15
C THR A 177 24.22 -1.34 -6.67
N TYR A 178 24.55 -0.09 -7.00
CA TYR A 178 25.76 0.55 -6.51
C TYR A 178 25.47 1.99 -6.09
N TYR A 179 26.03 2.38 -4.95
CA TYR A 179 26.01 3.74 -4.44
C TYR A 179 27.41 4.09 -3.93
N PRO A 180 27.92 5.30 -4.22
CA PRO A 180 29.04 5.84 -3.46
C PRO A 180 28.69 5.87 -1.97
N SER A 181 29.54 5.30 -1.13
CA SER A 181 29.22 5.07 0.29
C SER A 181 30.44 5.28 1.19
N PHE A 182 30.31 4.91 2.46
CA PHE A 182 31.42 4.87 3.42
C PHE A 182 32.55 3.91 3.00
N GLN A 183 32.29 2.98 2.08
CA GLN A 183 33.32 2.10 1.51
C GLN A 183 34.10 2.75 0.37
N SER A 184 33.57 3.84 -0.20
CA SER A 184 34.23 4.57 -1.27
C SER A 184 35.33 5.48 -0.71
N SER A 185 36.36 5.74 -1.51
CA SER A 185 37.52 6.54 -1.09
C SER A 185 38.11 7.33 -2.26
N TRP A 186 38.97 8.29 -1.95
CA TRP A 186 39.78 8.96 -2.95
C TRP A 186 41.20 8.40 -2.94
N ASN A 187 41.69 7.94 -4.10
CA ASN A 187 43.10 7.60 -4.25
C ASN A 187 43.89 8.88 -4.50
N THR A 188 44.65 9.32 -3.49
CA THR A 188 45.47 10.55 -3.55
C THR A 188 46.70 10.43 -4.45
N VAL A 189 47.14 9.21 -4.78
CA VAL A 189 48.31 8.98 -5.65
C VAL A 189 47.91 9.07 -7.12
N SER A 190 46.84 8.40 -7.53
CA SER A 190 46.32 8.45 -8.89
C SER A 190 45.36 9.63 -9.14
N ASN A 191 44.94 10.33 -8.07
CA ASN A 191 43.93 11.36 -8.09
C ASN A 191 42.61 10.90 -8.74
N THR A 192 42.14 9.73 -8.31
CA THR A 192 40.92 9.10 -8.86
C THR A 192 40.01 8.63 -7.74
N PHE A 193 38.69 8.70 -8.00
CA PHE A 193 37.69 8.05 -7.17
C PHE A 193 37.86 6.53 -7.18
N ASN A 194 37.82 5.93 -6.00
CA ASN A 194 37.78 4.49 -5.80
C ASN A 194 36.39 4.10 -5.26
N PRO A 195 35.59 3.34 -6.02
CA PRO A 195 34.21 3.02 -5.64
C PRO A 195 34.09 2.16 -4.38
N GLY A 196 35.17 1.47 -3.97
CA GLY A 196 35.17 0.50 -2.87
C GLY A 196 35.02 -0.94 -3.36
N VAL A 197 34.63 -1.83 -2.46
CA VAL A 197 34.38 -3.26 -2.76
C VAL A 197 32.89 -3.57 -2.64
N SER A 198 32.47 -4.74 -3.13
CA SER A 198 31.09 -5.22 -2.97
C SER A 198 30.75 -5.47 -1.49
N GLY A 199 29.59 -4.99 -1.06
CA GLY A 199 29.10 -5.01 0.32
C GLY A 199 28.18 -3.82 0.56
N GLN A 200 27.31 -3.86 1.58
CA GLN A 200 26.29 -2.82 1.80
C GLN A 200 26.87 -1.39 1.71
N PRO A 201 26.31 -0.52 0.83
CA PRO A 201 25.07 -0.68 0.07
C PRO A 201 25.24 -1.18 -1.39
N TRP A 202 26.45 -1.55 -1.83
CA TRP A 202 26.68 -2.23 -3.12
C TRP A 202 26.32 -3.71 -3.00
N GLU A 203 25.11 -4.06 -3.43
CA GLU A 203 24.56 -5.41 -3.30
C GLU A 203 24.06 -5.98 -4.63
N SER A 204 24.04 -7.31 -4.70
CA SER A 204 23.47 -8.06 -5.81
C SER A 204 22.59 -9.17 -5.27
N ALA A 205 21.46 -9.41 -5.93
CA ALA A 205 20.63 -10.57 -5.65
C ALA A 205 20.27 -11.29 -6.95
N THR A 206 20.40 -12.62 -6.90
CA THR A 206 20.05 -13.50 -8.00
C THR A 206 18.76 -14.26 -7.67
N ARG A 207 17.82 -14.28 -8.60
CA ARG A 207 16.55 -15.03 -8.48
C ARG A 207 16.26 -15.82 -9.75
N VAL A 208 15.49 -16.89 -9.58
CA VAL A 208 15.01 -17.75 -10.69
C VAL A 208 13.78 -17.11 -11.31
N TYR A 209 13.74 -17.09 -12.64
CA TYR A 209 12.63 -16.60 -13.47
C TYR A 209 12.16 -17.73 -14.41
N GLN A 210 10.87 -17.74 -14.73
CA GLN A 210 10.27 -18.77 -15.57
C GLN A 210 10.75 -18.67 -17.02
N GLY A 211 11.01 -19.82 -17.63
CA GLY A 211 11.48 -19.91 -19.00
C GLY A 211 10.44 -19.58 -20.08
N ALA A 212 9.16 -19.48 -19.73
CA ALA A 212 8.06 -19.22 -20.65
C ALA A 212 6.82 -18.64 -19.93
N ASN A 213 5.97 -17.92 -20.69
CA ASN A 213 4.65 -17.43 -20.25
C ASN A 213 4.66 -16.68 -18.91
N ALA A 214 5.55 -15.70 -18.79
CA ALA A 214 5.70 -14.92 -17.56
C ALA A 214 5.88 -13.44 -17.84
N ASN A 215 5.35 -12.61 -16.95
CA ASN A 215 5.48 -11.16 -16.97
C ASN A 215 5.95 -10.69 -15.60
N TYR A 216 6.96 -9.83 -15.59
CA TYR A 216 7.54 -9.29 -14.36
C TYR A 216 7.64 -7.77 -14.47
N ALA A 217 7.08 -7.05 -13.49
CA ALA A 217 7.52 -5.69 -13.22
C ALA A 217 8.72 -5.76 -12.28
N ILE A 218 9.84 -5.15 -12.67
CA ILE A 218 11.03 -5.07 -11.82
C ILE A 218 10.87 -3.84 -10.93
N LEU A 219 10.63 -4.09 -9.66
CA LEU A 219 10.32 -3.05 -8.68
C LEU A 219 11.62 -2.40 -8.22
N TYR A 220 11.59 -1.07 -8.10
CA TYR A 220 12.65 -0.30 -7.49
C TYR A 220 12.04 0.93 -6.81
N ALA A 221 12.52 1.28 -5.62
CA ALA A 221 12.24 2.58 -5.01
C ALA A 221 13.33 2.97 -4.02
N PHE A 222 13.47 4.28 -3.89
CA PHE A 222 14.33 4.96 -2.92
C PHE A 222 13.41 5.61 -1.89
N ASP A 223 12.73 6.66 -2.31
CA ASP A 223 11.69 7.39 -1.58
C ASP A 223 10.44 7.49 -2.47
N PRO A 224 9.59 6.44 -2.51
CA PRO A 224 8.40 6.45 -3.35
C PRO A 224 7.32 7.35 -2.74
N ASP A 225 6.51 7.98 -3.60
CA ASP A 225 5.41 8.84 -3.17
C ASP A 225 4.11 8.54 -3.92
N TRP A 226 3.00 9.04 -3.37
CA TRP A 226 1.65 8.83 -3.93
C TRP A 226 1.44 9.49 -5.29
N GLY A 227 2.18 10.56 -5.60
CA GLY A 227 2.18 11.20 -6.91
C GLY A 227 2.80 10.31 -7.99
N TRP A 228 3.93 9.66 -7.70
CA TRP A 228 4.51 8.68 -8.63
C TRP A 228 3.54 7.51 -8.88
N LEU A 229 2.89 6.98 -7.85
CA LEU A 229 1.86 5.95 -8.02
C LEU A 229 0.72 6.43 -8.94
N GLN A 230 0.20 7.63 -8.68
CA GLN A 230 -0.86 8.25 -9.47
C GLN A 230 -0.45 8.46 -10.94
N GLU A 231 0.80 8.80 -11.23
CA GLU A 231 1.33 8.90 -12.60
C GLU A 231 1.30 7.55 -13.33
N ARG A 232 1.63 6.46 -12.63
CA ARG A 232 1.58 5.10 -13.19
C ARG A 232 0.14 4.61 -13.40
N GLU A 233 -0.77 4.94 -12.48
CA GLU A 233 -2.21 4.68 -12.63
C GLU A 233 -2.79 5.43 -13.84
N ASN A 234 -2.44 6.71 -14.01
CA ASN A 234 -2.82 7.49 -15.20
C ASN A 234 -2.25 6.90 -16.51
N LYS A 235 -1.08 6.25 -16.45
CA LYS A 235 -0.49 5.56 -17.60
C LYS A 235 -1.26 4.29 -17.96
N LEU A 236 -1.74 3.55 -16.96
CA LEU A 236 -2.62 2.39 -17.14
C LEU A 236 -3.94 2.80 -17.79
N ASP A 237 -4.58 3.86 -17.30
CA ASP A 237 -5.80 4.44 -17.87
C ASP A 237 -5.59 4.85 -19.35
N ALA A 238 -4.47 5.50 -19.66
CA ALA A 238 -4.13 5.88 -21.02
C ALA A 238 -3.98 4.67 -21.97
N TYR A 239 -3.39 3.56 -21.52
CA TYR A 239 -3.29 2.34 -22.32
C TYR A 239 -4.66 1.74 -22.65
N LEU A 240 -5.59 1.75 -21.69
CA LEU A 240 -6.94 1.23 -21.90
C LEU A 240 -7.71 2.11 -22.90
N GLU A 241 -7.57 3.43 -22.82
CA GLU A 241 -8.19 4.37 -23.78
C GLU A 241 -7.60 4.27 -25.19
N GLU A 242 -6.32 3.91 -25.33
CA GLU A 242 -5.70 3.57 -26.63
C GLU A 242 -6.28 2.28 -27.26
N GLY A 243 -7.19 1.59 -26.56
CA GLY A 243 -7.84 0.36 -27.00
C GLY A 243 -7.01 -0.90 -26.75
N LEU A 244 -5.96 -0.81 -25.92
CA LEU A 244 -5.19 -1.98 -25.52
C LEU A 244 -6.04 -2.84 -24.57
N THR A 245 -6.08 -4.14 -24.82
CA THR A 245 -6.88 -5.08 -24.02
C THR A 245 -6.20 -5.41 -22.71
N ASN A 246 -6.98 -5.87 -21.72
CA ASN A 246 -6.48 -6.33 -20.42
C ASN A 246 -5.36 -7.38 -20.47
N GLY A 247 -5.25 -8.15 -21.56
CA GLY A 247 -4.18 -9.13 -21.77
C GLY A 247 -2.95 -8.60 -22.52
N SER A 248 -2.98 -7.35 -22.98
CA SER A 248 -1.86 -6.73 -23.70
C SER A 248 -0.67 -6.56 -22.75
N ARG A 249 0.55 -6.76 -23.25
CA ARG A 249 1.79 -6.62 -22.46
C ARG A 249 1.83 -5.32 -21.67
N GLN A 250 1.50 -4.20 -22.32
CA GLN A 250 1.46 -2.87 -21.73
C GLN A 250 0.57 -2.82 -20.49
N VAL A 251 -0.68 -3.27 -20.62
CA VAL A 251 -1.69 -3.25 -19.55
C VAL A 251 -1.30 -4.21 -18.43
N THR A 252 -0.89 -5.44 -18.75
CA THR A 252 -0.46 -6.42 -17.75
C THR A 252 0.77 -5.95 -16.98
N CYS A 253 1.82 -5.48 -17.66
CA CYS A 253 3.05 -5.02 -17.00
C CYS A 253 2.82 -3.73 -16.21
N GLU A 254 1.96 -2.82 -16.69
CA GLU A 254 1.63 -1.61 -15.94
C GLU A 254 0.82 -1.94 -14.70
N THR A 255 -0.13 -2.86 -14.81
CA THR A 255 -0.91 -3.33 -13.65
C THR A 255 0.04 -3.93 -12.60
N LEU A 256 0.95 -4.84 -12.98
CA LEU A 256 1.96 -5.39 -12.06
C LEU A 256 2.84 -4.29 -11.43
N ASN A 257 3.21 -3.27 -12.21
CA ASN A 257 4.00 -2.14 -11.72
C ASN A 257 3.23 -1.29 -10.71
N VAL A 258 1.97 -0.95 -11.00
CA VAL A 258 1.07 -0.25 -10.07
C VAL A 258 0.89 -1.06 -8.79
N MET A 259 0.67 -2.37 -8.88
CA MET A 259 0.51 -3.24 -7.71
C MET A 259 1.78 -3.22 -6.82
N GLY A 260 2.96 -3.44 -7.41
CA GLY A 260 4.22 -3.43 -6.67
C GLY A 260 4.61 -2.05 -6.12
N LEU A 261 4.34 -0.97 -6.88
CA LEU A 261 4.56 0.40 -6.40
C LEU A 261 3.61 0.76 -5.25
N ASN A 262 2.38 0.23 -5.27
CA ASN A 262 1.44 0.37 -4.16
C ASN A 262 2.01 -0.24 -2.87
N TRP A 263 2.60 -1.45 -2.93
CA TRP A 263 3.31 -2.02 -1.78
C TRP A 263 4.45 -1.11 -1.30
N LEU A 264 5.29 -0.59 -2.20
CA LEU A 264 6.42 0.28 -1.86
C LEU A 264 5.99 1.57 -1.15
N VAL A 265 4.94 2.22 -1.65
CA VAL A 265 4.37 3.46 -1.07
C VAL A 265 3.68 3.19 0.27
N GLN A 266 2.94 2.08 0.40
CA GLN A 266 2.28 1.70 1.64
C GLN A 266 3.30 1.40 2.75
N VAL A 267 4.33 0.62 2.44
CA VAL A 267 5.42 0.31 3.35
C VAL A 267 6.20 1.58 3.74
N GLU A 268 6.37 2.53 2.83
CA GLU A 268 6.95 3.85 3.13
C GLU A 268 6.11 4.69 4.09
N ALA A 269 4.78 4.72 3.94
CA ALA A 269 3.94 5.46 4.89
C ALA A 269 3.89 4.76 6.27
N MET A 270 3.77 3.44 6.27
CA MET A 270 3.73 2.61 7.47
C MET A 270 5.02 2.72 8.29
N GLN A 271 6.19 2.64 7.65
CA GLN A 271 7.47 2.70 8.37
C GLN A 271 7.68 4.05 9.06
N GLN A 272 7.21 5.16 8.45
CA GLN A 272 7.24 6.49 9.07
C GLN A 272 6.42 6.50 10.36
N MET A 273 5.24 5.86 10.36
CA MET A 273 4.41 5.72 11.56
C MET A 273 5.12 4.92 12.66
N ILE A 274 5.76 3.81 12.31
CA ILE A 274 6.56 3.01 13.26
C ILE A 274 7.69 3.86 13.83
N ALA A 275 8.44 4.55 12.96
CA ALA A 275 9.60 5.36 13.31
C ALA A 275 9.27 6.49 14.31
N GLN A 276 8.14 7.20 14.11
CA GLN A 276 7.71 8.26 15.02
C GLN A 276 7.40 7.72 16.42
N GLN A 277 6.82 6.52 16.52
CA GLN A 277 6.46 5.90 17.80
C GLN A 277 7.65 5.24 18.50
N THR A 278 8.59 4.67 17.75
CA THR A 278 9.79 4.03 18.32
C THR A 278 10.92 5.02 18.58
N GLY A 279 10.86 6.23 18.01
CA GLY A 279 11.96 7.19 18.08
C GLY A 279 13.15 6.79 17.22
N ALA A 280 12.90 6.21 16.04
CA ALA A 280 13.92 5.88 15.04
C ALA A 280 13.87 6.87 13.85
N SER A 281 14.99 7.00 13.14
CA SER A 281 15.12 7.75 11.89
C SER A 281 15.62 6.81 10.80
N PRO A 282 14.71 6.14 10.09
CA PRO A 282 15.05 5.21 9.03
C PRO A 282 15.32 5.92 7.69
N MET A 283 16.20 5.31 6.90
CA MET A 283 16.45 5.65 5.51
C MET A 283 16.53 4.35 4.72
N PHE A 284 15.94 4.30 3.52
CA PHE A 284 16.19 3.20 2.59
C PHE A 284 17.29 3.59 1.61
N TRP A 285 18.29 2.72 1.47
CA TRP A 285 19.23 2.83 0.36
C TRP A 285 18.56 2.41 -0.94
N HIS A 286 17.75 1.34 -0.87
CA HIS A 286 16.92 0.86 -1.95
C HIS A 286 15.94 -0.20 -1.44
N ARG A 287 14.84 -0.34 -2.19
CA ARG A 287 13.91 -1.47 -2.12
C ARG A 287 13.70 -1.96 -3.54
N ILE A 288 14.20 -3.15 -3.82
CA ILE A 288 14.22 -3.73 -5.16
C ILE A 288 13.69 -5.14 -5.11
N GLY A 289 12.95 -5.49 -6.15
CA GLY A 289 12.24 -6.75 -6.21
C GLY A 289 11.54 -6.97 -7.53
N ARG A 290 10.47 -7.76 -7.47
CA ARG A 290 9.59 -7.99 -8.61
C ARG A 290 8.15 -8.18 -8.18
N MET A 291 7.24 -7.73 -9.03
CA MET A 291 5.88 -8.23 -9.08
C MET A 291 5.79 -9.17 -10.30
N GLY A 292 5.55 -10.45 -10.07
CA GLY A 292 5.52 -11.47 -11.11
C GLY A 292 4.12 -12.01 -11.34
N GLN A 293 3.77 -12.30 -12.60
CA GLN A 293 2.67 -13.17 -12.97
C GLN A 293 3.20 -14.28 -13.87
N GLU A 294 2.98 -15.51 -13.46
CA GLU A 294 3.55 -16.71 -14.07
C GLU A 294 2.43 -17.72 -14.36
N SER A 295 2.35 -18.20 -15.61
CA SER A 295 1.33 -19.17 -15.97
C SER A 295 1.42 -20.43 -15.10
N GLY A 296 0.32 -20.78 -14.42
CA GLY A 296 0.24 -21.93 -13.50
C GLY A 296 0.94 -21.74 -12.15
N HIS A 297 1.43 -20.52 -11.87
CA HIS A 297 2.11 -20.14 -10.63
C HIS A 297 1.58 -18.78 -10.12
N GLY A 298 0.33 -18.44 -10.44
CA GLY A 298 -0.35 -17.24 -9.97
C GLY A 298 0.43 -15.94 -10.20
N TYR A 299 0.28 -15.01 -9.27
CA TYR A 299 1.04 -13.78 -9.21
C TYR A 299 1.46 -13.46 -7.77
N TYR A 300 2.54 -12.72 -7.63
CA TYR A 300 3.22 -12.50 -6.35
C TYR A 300 4.07 -11.23 -6.35
N VAL A 301 4.33 -10.71 -5.15
CA VAL A 301 5.31 -9.66 -4.89
C VAL A 301 6.49 -10.25 -4.12
N ASP A 302 7.72 -9.90 -4.52
CA ASP A 302 8.94 -10.33 -3.85
C ASP A 302 9.96 -9.18 -3.85
N VAL A 303 10.16 -8.54 -2.69
CA VAL A 303 11.13 -7.44 -2.51
C VAL A 303 12.37 -7.96 -1.79
N TYR A 304 13.14 -8.76 -2.52
CA TYR A 304 14.27 -9.52 -2.01
C TYR A 304 15.57 -8.73 -1.80
N LEU A 305 15.68 -7.51 -2.34
CA LEU A 305 16.87 -6.68 -2.21
C LEU A 305 16.48 -5.35 -1.55
N LEU A 306 16.37 -5.39 -0.23
CA LEU A 306 16.03 -4.25 0.62
C LEU A 306 17.22 -3.91 1.52
N ALA A 307 17.67 -2.66 1.46
CA ALA A 307 18.73 -2.15 2.31
C ALA A 307 18.30 -0.84 2.98
N THR A 308 18.58 -0.74 4.29
CA THR A 308 18.25 0.43 5.11
C THR A 308 19.44 0.89 5.95
N ALA A 309 19.50 2.18 6.24
CA ALA A 309 20.32 2.75 7.30
C ALA A 309 19.39 3.46 8.29
N THR A 310 19.15 2.82 9.44
CA THR A 310 18.29 3.37 10.49
C THR A 310 19.12 3.76 11.70
N THR A 311 18.83 4.93 12.25
CA THR A 311 19.50 5.45 13.45
C THR A 311 18.48 5.75 14.54
N SER A 312 18.91 5.73 15.80
CA SER A 312 18.06 6.21 16.90
C SER A 312 18.02 7.73 16.92
N SER A 313 16.83 8.29 17.20
CA SER A 313 16.66 9.73 17.44
C SER A 313 17.09 10.18 18.85
N SER A 314 17.48 9.24 19.73
CA SER A 314 17.80 9.52 21.13
C SER A 314 19.27 9.25 21.47
N SER A 315 19.73 8.00 21.38
CA SER A 315 21.09 7.60 21.73
C SER A 315 21.55 6.39 20.92
N GLN A 316 22.86 6.22 20.72
CA GLN A 316 23.39 5.07 19.98
C GLN A 316 23.28 3.73 20.76
N ASN A 317 22.93 3.76 22.06
CA ASN A 317 22.91 2.58 22.94
C ASN A 317 21.49 2.08 23.27
N ASP A 318 20.45 2.66 22.66
CA ASP A 318 19.08 2.14 22.80
C ASP A 318 18.78 1.06 21.74
N ASN A 319 17.60 0.44 21.84
CA ASN A 319 17.13 -0.57 20.90
C ASN A 319 16.16 -0.02 19.83
N HIS A 320 16.06 1.30 19.64
CA HIS A 320 15.03 1.90 18.79
C HIS A 320 15.16 1.46 17.32
N ALA A 321 16.39 1.42 16.79
CA ALA A 321 16.63 1.02 15.41
C ALA A 321 16.29 -0.47 15.17
N THR A 322 16.70 -1.35 16.09
CA THR A 322 16.37 -2.79 16.02
C THR A 322 14.87 -3.02 16.19
N ARG A 323 14.23 -2.37 17.17
CA ARG A 323 12.78 -2.47 17.39
C ARG A 323 12.00 -1.96 16.19
N TRP A 324 12.41 -0.84 15.60
CA TRP A 324 11.83 -0.34 14.36
C TRP A 324 11.94 -1.39 13.24
N PHE A 325 13.12 -1.98 13.04
CA PHE A 325 13.35 -2.93 11.96
C PHE A 325 12.50 -4.20 12.14
N ASP A 326 12.43 -4.74 13.36
CA ASP A 326 11.62 -5.92 13.66
C ASP A 326 10.14 -5.64 13.39
N GLN A 327 9.61 -4.52 13.87
CA GLN A 327 8.23 -4.12 13.64
C GLN A 327 7.94 -3.84 12.16
N PHE A 328 8.86 -3.19 11.47
CA PHE A 328 8.81 -2.99 10.03
C PHE A 328 8.72 -4.34 9.30
N SER A 329 9.48 -5.36 9.70
CA SER A 329 9.39 -6.68 9.08
C SER A 329 8.01 -7.32 9.26
N TYR A 330 7.41 -7.25 10.46
CA TYR A 330 6.07 -7.83 10.70
C TYR A 330 5.01 -7.17 9.82
N PHE A 331 4.90 -5.84 9.90
CA PHE A 331 3.88 -5.15 9.11
C PHE A 331 4.20 -5.14 7.61
N GLY A 332 5.48 -5.11 7.23
CA GLY A 332 5.93 -5.23 5.84
C GLY A 332 5.50 -6.56 5.23
N SER A 333 5.68 -7.67 5.94
CA SER A 333 5.22 -8.97 5.46
C SER A 333 3.70 -9.10 5.45
N ALA A 334 3.00 -8.54 6.45
CA ALA A 334 1.55 -8.45 6.39
C ALA A 334 1.07 -7.63 5.17
N MET A 335 1.77 -6.56 4.81
CA MET A 335 1.45 -5.75 3.64
C MET A 335 1.63 -6.51 2.31
N GLU A 336 2.52 -7.51 2.26
CA GLU A 336 2.75 -8.31 1.04
C GLU A 336 1.50 -9.08 0.61
N HIS A 337 0.78 -9.70 1.56
CA HIS A 337 -0.51 -10.31 1.26
C HIS A 337 -1.63 -9.26 1.16
N GLY A 338 -1.62 -8.27 2.06
CA GLY A 338 -2.66 -7.24 2.11
C GLY A 338 -2.79 -6.46 0.81
N MET A 339 -1.68 -6.08 0.17
CA MET A 339 -1.70 -5.40 -1.13
C MET A 339 -2.37 -6.25 -2.21
N ILE A 340 -2.08 -7.56 -2.26
CA ILE A 340 -2.73 -8.47 -3.20
C ILE A 340 -4.24 -8.48 -2.94
N GLU A 341 -4.66 -8.66 -1.70
CA GLU A 341 -6.09 -8.71 -1.32
C GLU A 341 -6.81 -7.37 -1.58
N GLN A 342 -6.13 -6.25 -1.36
CA GLN A 342 -6.67 -4.90 -1.61
C GLN A 342 -6.96 -4.64 -3.09
N GLN A 343 -6.18 -5.25 -3.98
CA GLN A 343 -6.16 -4.97 -5.41
C GLN A 343 -6.83 -6.05 -6.25
N GLN A 344 -7.73 -6.84 -5.65
CA GLN A 344 -8.58 -7.79 -6.38
C GLN A 344 -10.06 -7.61 -6.02
N SER A 345 -10.93 -7.91 -6.97
CA SER A 345 -12.40 -7.85 -6.77
C SER A 345 -12.98 -9.08 -6.07
N THR A 346 -12.14 -10.09 -5.81
CA THR A 346 -12.52 -11.36 -5.21
C THR A 346 -12.05 -11.40 -3.76
N ASN A 347 -12.67 -12.22 -2.93
CA ASN A 347 -12.16 -12.54 -1.58
C ASN A 347 -10.95 -13.49 -1.66
N LEU A 348 -10.03 -13.22 -2.59
CA LEU A 348 -8.80 -13.97 -2.73
C LEU A 348 -7.99 -13.81 -1.45
N ILE A 349 -7.50 -14.92 -0.92
CA ILE A 349 -6.60 -14.94 0.23
C ILE A 349 -5.18 -15.05 -0.30
N ALA A 350 -4.28 -14.22 0.19
CA ALA A 350 -2.87 -14.24 -0.22
C ALA A 350 -1.97 -14.72 0.93
N ALA A 351 -0.90 -15.43 0.59
CA ALA A 351 0.11 -15.88 1.52
C ALA A 351 1.15 -14.78 1.77
N SER A 352 1.69 -14.76 2.97
CA SER A 352 2.91 -14.05 3.41
C SER A 352 3.40 -14.76 4.67
N THR A 353 4.57 -14.39 5.22
CA THR A 353 5.02 -14.97 6.50
C THR A 353 4.00 -14.76 7.60
N VAL A 354 3.46 -13.54 7.73
CA VAL A 354 2.47 -13.21 8.77
C VAL A 354 1.16 -13.96 8.56
N LYS A 355 0.62 -13.99 7.32
CA LYS A 355 -0.63 -14.73 7.06
C LYS A 355 -0.47 -16.22 7.35
N MET A 356 0.68 -16.81 6.99
CA MET A 356 0.90 -18.23 7.25
C MET A 356 1.05 -18.53 8.74
N LEU A 357 1.60 -17.62 9.55
CA LEU A 357 1.61 -17.77 11.02
C LEU A 357 0.21 -17.64 11.62
N GLU A 358 -0.61 -16.72 11.13
CA GLU A 358 -2.04 -16.61 11.50
C GLU A 358 -2.77 -17.92 11.19
N LEU A 359 -2.67 -18.41 9.96
CA LEU A 359 -3.29 -19.67 9.55
C LEU A 359 -2.77 -20.89 10.32
N ALA A 360 -1.50 -20.91 10.72
CA ALA A 360 -0.97 -21.97 11.58
C ALA A 360 -1.63 -21.96 12.96
N ASN A 361 -1.82 -20.76 13.55
CA ASN A 361 -2.53 -20.59 14.80
C ASN A 361 -4.02 -20.98 14.68
N THR A 362 -4.68 -20.54 13.61
CA THR A 362 -6.07 -20.90 13.27
C THR A 362 -6.25 -22.41 13.11
N ASN A 363 -5.23 -23.11 12.59
CA ASN A 363 -5.21 -24.57 12.46
C ASN A 363 -4.72 -25.30 13.73
N HIS A 364 -4.59 -24.61 14.87
CA HIS A 364 -4.17 -25.18 16.15
C HIS A 364 -2.79 -25.88 16.10
N GLN A 365 -1.89 -25.42 15.24
CA GLN A 365 -0.53 -25.94 15.19
C GLN A 365 0.30 -25.41 16.35
N ALA A 366 1.21 -26.24 16.86
CA ALA A 366 2.31 -25.74 17.69
C ALA A 366 3.22 -24.84 16.83
N ILE A 367 3.51 -23.64 17.32
CA ILE A 367 4.45 -22.70 16.69
C ILE A 367 5.68 -22.59 17.59
N TYR A 368 6.79 -23.15 17.12
CA TYR A 368 8.02 -23.29 17.89
C TYR A 368 8.90 -22.06 17.77
N LEU A 369 9.58 -21.70 18.86
CA LEU A 369 10.71 -20.80 18.87
C LEU A 369 12.02 -21.59 19.02
N ALA A 370 12.68 -21.82 17.89
CA ALA A 370 13.91 -22.60 17.79
C ALA A 370 15.16 -21.71 17.87
N ASN A 371 16.22 -22.21 18.49
CA ASN A 371 17.54 -21.60 18.52
C ASN A 371 18.62 -22.69 18.61
N SER A 372 19.90 -22.30 18.63
CA SER A 372 21.03 -23.24 18.71
C SER A 372 21.03 -24.15 19.95
N THR A 373 20.38 -23.75 21.04
CA THR A 373 20.32 -24.50 22.29
C THR A 373 19.26 -25.61 22.25
N ASN A 374 18.08 -25.35 21.68
CA ASN A 374 16.99 -26.33 21.62
C ASN A 374 16.81 -27.02 20.26
N TRP A 375 17.59 -26.65 19.24
CA TRP A 375 17.42 -27.15 17.86
C TRP A 375 17.39 -28.67 17.77
N ALA A 376 18.24 -29.35 18.56
CA ALA A 376 18.29 -30.81 18.61
C ALA A 376 16.93 -31.46 18.93
N ILE A 377 16.09 -30.78 19.71
CA ILE A 377 14.75 -31.22 20.09
C ILE A 377 13.73 -30.74 19.06
N VAL A 378 13.72 -29.43 18.75
CA VAL A 378 12.70 -28.83 17.87
C VAL A 378 12.71 -29.46 16.48
N GLN A 379 13.87 -29.73 15.88
CA GLN A 379 13.94 -30.31 14.53
C GLN A 379 13.23 -31.67 14.42
N THR A 380 13.09 -32.41 15.52
CA THR A 380 12.40 -33.72 15.55
C THR A 380 10.88 -33.60 15.56
N LYS A 381 10.36 -32.40 15.84
CA LYS A 381 8.92 -32.10 15.91
C LYS A 381 8.38 -31.56 14.58
N LEU A 382 9.25 -31.06 13.73
CA LEU A 382 8.92 -30.42 12.47
C LEU A 382 8.65 -31.45 11.37
N VAL A 383 7.66 -31.19 10.53
CA VAL A 383 7.32 -32.00 9.36
C VAL A 383 7.21 -31.11 8.12
N ASN A 384 7.47 -31.66 6.93
CA ASN A 384 7.38 -30.94 5.65
C ASN A 384 8.33 -29.72 5.51
N TYR A 385 9.50 -29.78 6.14
CA TYR A 385 10.57 -28.81 5.98
C TYR A 385 11.84 -29.44 5.41
N THR A 386 12.60 -28.64 4.68
CA THR A 386 14.01 -28.95 4.38
C THR A 386 14.86 -28.63 5.62
N ILE A 387 15.03 -29.62 6.50
CA ILE A 387 15.70 -29.43 7.81
C ILE A 387 17.15 -28.92 7.68
N SER A 388 17.85 -29.23 6.59
CA SER A 388 19.20 -28.72 6.34
C SER A 388 19.24 -27.19 6.21
N ASP A 389 18.23 -26.60 5.58
CA ASP A 389 18.15 -25.15 5.35
C ASP A 389 17.94 -24.42 6.68
N LEU A 390 17.01 -24.95 7.50
CA LEU A 390 16.75 -24.45 8.85
C LEU A 390 17.98 -24.61 9.76
N THR A 391 18.66 -25.76 9.68
CA THR A 391 19.91 -26.00 10.43
C THR A 391 21.00 -25.00 10.02
N GLY A 392 21.06 -24.66 8.73
CA GLY A 392 21.94 -23.60 8.23
C GLY A 392 21.68 -22.26 8.93
N LEU A 393 20.41 -21.81 8.97
CA LEU A 393 20.03 -20.57 9.67
C LEU A 393 20.37 -20.61 11.17
N ILE A 394 20.08 -21.73 11.85
CA ILE A 394 20.43 -21.91 13.27
C ILE A 394 21.94 -21.80 13.49
N ASN A 395 22.74 -22.43 12.63
CA ASN A 395 24.21 -22.39 12.70
C ASN A 395 24.76 -20.99 12.42
N TYR A 396 24.08 -20.21 11.58
CA TYR A 396 24.41 -18.79 11.39
C TYR A 396 24.05 -17.93 12.61
N GLY A 397 23.28 -18.44 13.58
CA GLY A 397 22.92 -17.74 14.81
C GLY A 397 21.51 -17.16 14.82
N TYR A 398 20.66 -17.54 13.85
CA TYR A 398 19.25 -17.13 13.85
C TYR A 398 18.43 -17.89 14.89
N GLN A 399 17.43 -17.21 15.44
CA GLN A 399 16.29 -17.80 16.12
C GLN A 399 15.13 -17.90 15.12
N LEU A 400 14.43 -19.02 15.13
CA LEU A 400 13.38 -19.33 14.16
C LEU A 400 12.03 -19.44 14.86
N LEU A 401 11.04 -18.64 14.45
CA LEU A 401 9.63 -18.83 14.83
C LEU A 401 8.89 -19.49 13.68
N LEU A 402 8.54 -20.76 13.82
CA LEU A 402 8.01 -21.57 12.73
C LEU A 402 6.93 -22.56 13.19
N PRO A 403 5.89 -22.79 12.37
CA PRO A 403 4.85 -23.77 12.69
C PRO A 403 5.35 -25.20 12.56
N GLN A 404 4.71 -26.12 13.28
CA GLN A 404 5.09 -27.54 13.29
C GLN A 404 5.07 -28.16 11.88
N ASN A 405 4.04 -27.87 11.09
CA ASN A 405 3.89 -28.39 9.74
C ASN A 405 4.26 -27.34 8.70
N GLY A 406 5.29 -27.62 7.91
CA GLY A 406 5.78 -26.83 6.78
C GLY A 406 4.98 -27.01 5.49
N SER A 407 3.75 -27.51 5.53
CA SER A 407 2.91 -27.59 4.34
C SER A 407 1.44 -27.61 4.73
N PHE A 408 0.79 -26.46 4.59
CA PHE A 408 -0.65 -26.30 4.75
C PHE A 408 -1.18 -25.27 3.75
N ALA A 409 -2.46 -25.43 3.40
CA ALA A 409 -3.14 -24.63 2.39
C ALA A 409 -3.42 -23.21 2.90
N VAL A 410 -3.19 -22.20 2.05
CA VAL A 410 -3.49 -20.79 2.40
C VAL A 410 -4.99 -20.49 2.42
N SER A 411 -5.78 -21.20 1.60
CA SER A 411 -7.23 -20.99 1.49
C SER A 411 -8.04 -22.27 1.76
N GLY A 412 -7.66 -23.05 2.77
CA GLY A 412 -8.36 -24.26 3.20
C GLY A 412 -8.20 -25.49 2.28
N SER A 413 -8.91 -26.58 2.58
CA SER A 413 -8.79 -27.86 1.87
C SER A 413 -9.21 -27.72 0.40
N GLY A 414 -8.23 -27.65 -0.51
CA GLY A 414 -8.45 -27.44 -1.95
C GLY A 414 -7.70 -26.25 -2.53
N SER A 415 -7.01 -25.46 -1.70
CA SER A 415 -6.11 -24.42 -2.20
C SER A 415 -5.02 -25.05 -3.09
N PRO A 416 -4.79 -24.52 -4.31
CA PRO A 416 -3.72 -25.00 -5.17
C PRO A 416 -2.34 -24.60 -4.63
N TRP A 417 -2.27 -23.61 -3.74
CA TRP A 417 -1.04 -23.20 -3.06
C TRP A 417 -1.02 -23.76 -1.63
N SER A 418 0.09 -24.40 -1.27
CA SER A 418 0.37 -24.84 0.11
C SER A 418 1.82 -24.58 0.45
N GLY A 419 2.07 -24.24 1.71
CA GLY A 419 3.39 -23.83 2.14
C GLY A 419 3.45 -23.55 3.63
N TYR A 420 4.35 -22.64 3.99
CA TYR A 420 4.56 -22.20 5.36
C TYR A 420 5.05 -20.75 5.39
N GLY A 421 5.03 -20.13 6.56
CA GLY A 421 5.72 -18.89 6.82
C GLY A 421 6.48 -19.01 8.13
N PHE A 422 7.71 -18.52 8.17
CA PHE A 422 8.47 -18.44 9.41
C PHE A 422 9.33 -17.19 9.48
N ILE A 423 9.64 -16.79 10.71
CA ILE A 423 10.50 -15.65 11.01
C ILE A 423 11.88 -16.18 11.36
N ALA A 424 12.92 -15.64 10.74
CA ALA A 424 14.30 -15.85 11.17
C ALA A 424 14.87 -14.53 11.68
N ARG A 425 15.15 -14.47 12.99
CA ARG A 425 15.68 -13.27 13.62
C ARG A 425 17.08 -13.54 14.17
N TYR A 426 18.04 -12.72 13.77
CA TYR A 426 19.38 -12.75 14.36
C TYR A 426 19.36 -12.07 15.74
N GLY A 427 20.27 -12.41 16.66
CA GLY A 427 20.30 -11.91 18.06
C GLY A 427 20.34 -10.38 18.23
N PRO A 428 20.54 -9.83 19.45
CA PRO A 428 20.47 -8.40 19.70
C PRO A 428 21.38 -7.60 18.75
N GLY A 429 20.79 -6.70 17.95
CA GLY A 429 21.50 -5.89 16.94
C GLY A 429 21.55 -6.47 15.52
N GLY A 430 20.95 -7.63 15.25
CA GLY A 430 20.85 -8.21 13.90
C GLY A 430 19.50 -8.02 13.20
N GLY A 431 19.39 -8.53 11.97
CA GLY A 431 18.20 -8.40 11.12
C GLY A 431 17.15 -9.51 11.32
N THR A 432 15.88 -9.15 11.12
CA THR A 432 14.73 -10.04 10.99
C THR A 432 14.42 -10.33 9.52
N GLN A 433 14.19 -11.60 9.21
CA GLN A 433 13.79 -12.09 7.89
C GLN A 433 12.41 -12.73 7.97
N MET A 434 11.58 -12.40 6.99
CA MET A 434 10.26 -12.96 6.79
C MET A 434 10.35 -13.92 5.60
N LEU A 435 10.16 -15.22 5.83
CA LEU A 435 10.28 -16.25 4.81
C LEU A 435 8.94 -16.94 4.56
N VAL A 436 8.63 -17.23 3.30
CA VAL A 436 7.43 -17.97 2.88
C VAL A 436 7.81 -19.15 1.97
N GLY A 437 7.39 -20.34 2.31
CA GLY A 437 7.90 -21.57 1.71
C GLY A 437 6.98 -22.22 0.69
N PRO A 438 7.54 -23.07 -0.21
CA PRO A 438 8.95 -23.45 -0.27
C PRO A 438 9.79 -22.54 -1.20
N GLY A 439 10.75 -21.78 -0.64
CA GLY A 439 11.77 -21.06 -1.40
C GLY A 439 11.35 -19.74 -2.04
N ILE A 440 10.24 -19.15 -1.59
CA ILE A 440 9.71 -17.89 -2.10
C ILE A 440 9.95 -16.81 -1.04
N PHE A 441 10.12 -15.57 -1.47
CA PHE A 441 10.12 -14.42 -0.57
C PHE A 441 8.94 -13.53 -0.97
N GLY A 442 8.31 -12.91 0.02
CA GLY A 442 7.23 -11.97 -0.22
C GLY A 442 5.81 -12.51 -0.09
N GLY A 443 4.90 -11.97 -0.90
CA GLY A 443 3.47 -12.26 -0.85
C GLY A 443 2.97 -12.96 -2.11
N TYR A 444 2.07 -13.92 -1.96
CA TYR A 444 1.70 -14.82 -3.05
C TYR A 444 0.19 -15.05 -3.14
N SER A 445 -0.38 -14.98 -4.35
CA SER A 445 -1.80 -15.31 -4.56
C SER A 445 -2.10 -16.75 -4.16
N GLY A 446 -3.10 -16.97 -3.30
CA GLY A 446 -3.47 -18.33 -2.88
C GLY A 446 -4.04 -19.22 -4.00
N ASP A 447 -4.38 -18.63 -5.14
CA ASP A 447 -4.75 -19.34 -6.36
C ASP A 447 -3.61 -19.27 -7.41
N LEU A 448 -3.03 -20.43 -7.74
CA LEU A 448 -1.98 -20.60 -8.75
C LEU A 448 -2.49 -20.40 -10.20
N GLY A 449 -3.81 -20.47 -10.41
CA GLY A 449 -4.44 -20.19 -11.69
C GLY A 449 -4.84 -18.73 -11.87
N ALA A 450 -4.79 -17.93 -10.80
CA ALA A 450 -5.25 -16.56 -10.85
C ALA A 450 -4.32 -15.67 -11.69
N THR A 451 -4.94 -14.71 -12.35
CA THR A 451 -4.25 -13.61 -13.05
C THR A 451 -4.69 -12.29 -12.42
N ILE A 452 -3.86 -11.27 -12.54
CA ILE A 452 -4.18 -9.95 -12.01
C ILE A 452 -5.49 -9.41 -12.60
N ASN A 453 -6.37 -8.89 -11.74
CA ASN A 453 -7.59 -8.23 -12.18
C ASN A 453 -7.33 -6.76 -12.55
N THR A 454 -6.92 -6.54 -13.80
CA THR A 454 -6.63 -5.18 -14.33
C THR A 454 -7.83 -4.24 -14.18
N THR A 455 -9.06 -4.73 -14.42
CA THR A 455 -10.30 -3.95 -14.30
C THR A 455 -10.54 -3.50 -12.87
N TRP A 456 -10.22 -4.33 -11.87
CA TRP A 456 -10.39 -3.96 -10.47
C TRP A 456 -9.32 -2.98 -10.00
N VAL A 457 -8.07 -3.16 -10.44
CA VAL A 457 -7.00 -2.21 -10.18
C VAL A 457 -7.39 -0.83 -10.73
N ASP A 458 -7.88 -0.79 -11.98
CA ASP A 458 -8.45 0.40 -12.61
C ASP A 458 -9.60 1.02 -11.81
N TYR A 459 -10.62 0.20 -11.52
CA TYR A 459 -11.78 0.60 -10.72
C TYR A 459 -11.43 1.20 -9.36
N SER A 460 -10.49 0.58 -8.65
CA SER A 460 -10.13 0.95 -7.29
C SER A 460 -9.43 2.30 -7.23
N TYR A 461 -8.62 2.66 -8.23
CA TYR A 461 -7.95 3.95 -8.25
C TYR A 461 -8.88 5.07 -8.71
N TYR A 462 -9.70 4.90 -9.77
CA TYR A 462 -10.50 6.05 -10.26
C TYR A 462 -11.62 6.40 -9.28
N SER A 463 -12.00 5.44 -8.43
CA SER A 463 -12.91 5.62 -7.31
C SER A 463 -12.30 6.39 -6.13
N GLN A 464 -10.99 6.65 -6.12
CA GLN A 464 -10.37 7.47 -5.07
C GLN A 464 -10.77 8.94 -5.20
N PRO A 465 -10.99 9.65 -4.08
CA PRO A 465 -11.45 11.04 -4.10
C PRO A 465 -10.47 12.00 -4.80
N LEU A 466 -9.17 11.69 -4.79
CA LEU A 466 -8.12 12.56 -5.33
C LEU A 466 -7.77 12.29 -6.81
N TYR A 467 -8.31 11.23 -7.41
CA TYR A 467 -7.91 10.80 -8.76
C TYR A 467 -8.26 11.86 -9.82
N PHE A 468 -9.52 12.31 -9.82
CA PHE A 468 -9.98 13.32 -10.78
C PHE A 468 -9.89 14.76 -10.28
N SER A 469 -9.63 14.96 -8.99
CA SER A 469 -9.53 16.28 -8.35
C SER A 469 -8.44 16.24 -7.30
N SER A 470 -7.36 16.99 -7.51
CA SER A 470 -6.26 17.05 -6.53
C SER A 470 -6.67 17.69 -5.20
N ALA A 471 -7.72 18.51 -5.20
CA ALA A 471 -8.24 19.18 -4.02
C ALA A 471 -9.36 18.35 -3.38
N PRO A 472 -9.36 18.13 -2.06
CA PRO A 472 -10.49 17.56 -1.34
C PRO A 472 -11.77 18.38 -1.58
N VAL A 473 -12.92 17.71 -1.65
CA VAL A 473 -14.25 18.34 -1.88
C VAL A 473 -14.56 19.47 -0.88
N SER A 474 -13.94 19.42 0.29
CA SER A 474 -14.13 20.37 1.37
C SER A 474 -13.22 21.61 1.31
N VAL A 475 -12.32 21.70 0.34
CA VAL A 475 -11.52 22.90 0.05
C VAL A 475 -12.15 23.61 -1.16
N PRO A 476 -12.45 24.93 -1.07
CA PRO A 476 -12.98 25.66 -2.21
C PRO A 476 -12.05 25.54 -3.42
N ASN A 477 -12.60 25.05 -4.53
CA ASN A 477 -11.89 25.02 -5.80
C ASN A 477 -11.82 26.46 -6.33
N VAL A 478 -10.61 27.00 -6.40
CA VAL A 478 -10.35 28.34 -6.93
C VAL A 478 -9.93 28.19 -8.37
N THR A 479 -10.71 28.76 -9.29
CA THR A 479 -10.37 28.78 -10.72
C THR A 479 -9.83 30.13 -11.17
N ALA A 480 -8.98 30.13 -12.20
CA ALA A 480 -8.55 31.34 -12.90
C ALA A 480 -9.63 31.88 -13.87
N ALA A 481 -9.27 32.87 -14.70
CA ALA A 481 -10.15 33.50 -15.69
C ALA A 481 -10.62 32.52 -16.78
N ASP A 482 -9.70 31.74 -17.36
CA ASP A 482 -10.08 30.45 -17.93
C ASP A 482 -10.35 29.51 -16.75
N PRO A 483 -11.43 28.69 -16.75
CA PRO A 483 -11.86 27.92 -15.58
C PRO A 483 -10.93 26.73 -15.30
N VAL A 484 -9.68 27.05 -15.01
CA VAL A 484 -8.57 26.18 -14.67
C VAL A 484 -8.45 26.18 -13.17
N ASN A 485 -8.52 25.00 -12.56
CA ASN A 485 -8.31 24.80 -11.14
C ASN A 485 -6.87 25.19 -10.78
N MET A 486 -6.71 26.12 -9.84
CA MET A 486 -5.41 26.63 -9.42
C MET A 486 -4.60 25.63 -8.58
N ALA A 487 -5.21 24.54 -8.12
CA ALA A 487 -4.53 23.49 -7.35
C ALA A 487 -3.76 22.50 -8.24
N ASP A 488 -4.32 22.10 -9.39
CA ASP A 488 -3.74 21.07 -10.28
C ASP A 488 -3.62 21.49 -11.75
N GLY A 489 -4.06 22.69 -12.12
CA GLY A 489 -4.05 23.13 -13.51
C GLY A 489 -5.10 22.45 -14.40
N THR A 490 -6.08 21.74 -13.83
CA THR A 490 -7.13 21.08 -14.62
C THR A 490 -8.15 22.09 -15.14
N PHE A 491 -8.43 22.07 -16.44
CA PHE A 491 -9.56 22.81 -17.01
C PHE A 491 -10.88 22.14 -16.63
N GLN A 492 -11.84 22.92 -16.15
CA GLN A 492 -13.13 22.47 -15.64
C GLN A 492 -14.29 23.34 -16.16
N VAL A 493 -15.45 22.75 -16.43
CA VAL A 493 -16.67 23.49 -16.79
C VAL A 493 -17.84 22.94 -15.99
N GLN A 494 -18.72 23.81 -15.54
CA GLN A 494 -19.98 23.44 -14.89
C GLN A 494 -21.11 24.29 -15.44
N ALA A 495 -22.21 23.66 -15.83
CA ALA A 495 -23.42 24.33 -16.28
C ALA A 495 -24.67 23.56 -15.86
N THR A 496 -25.72 24.29 -15.47
CA THR A 496 -27.07 23.74 -15.28
C THR A 496 -27.88 24.06 -16.53
N ASP A 497 -28.28 23.03 -17.27
CA ASP A 497 -28.96 23.20 -18.55
C ASP A 497 -30.48 23.17 -18.42
N LEU A 498 -31.03 22.37 -17.49
CA LEU A 498 -32.47 22.25 -17.25
C LEU A 498 -32.78 22.39 -15.75
N SER A 499 -33.91 23.03 -15.43
CA SER A 499 -34.41 23.18 -14.06
C SER A 499 -35.94 23.14 -14.06
N LEU A 500 -36.49 22.18 -13.32
CA LEU A 500 -37.92 21.93 -13.13
C LEU A 500 -38.25 22.09 -11.65
N GLY A 501 -38.74 23.28 -11.26
CA GLY A 501 -39.12 23.56 -9.88
C GLY A 501 -37.93 23.95 -9.00
N GLN A 502 -37.78 23.32 -7.84
CA GLN A 502 -36.71 23.60 -6.87
C GLN A 502 -35.52 22.64 -7.04
N THR A 503 -34.49 22.78 -6.22
CA THR A 503 -33.42 21.79 -6.11
C THR A 503 -33.99 20.44 -5.67
N GLU A 504 -33.37 19.35 -6.13
CA GLU A 504 -33.72 18.00 -5.70
C GLU A 504 -33.74 17.96 -4.18
N PRO A 505 -34.72 17.29 -3.55
CA PRO A 505 -35.70 16.42 -4.17
C PRO A 505 -37.08 17.08 -4.40
N ARG A 506 -37.18 18.41 -4.29
CA ARG A 506 -38.43 19.17 -4.48
C ARG A 506 -38.68 19.65 -5.91
N GLY A 507 -37.74 19.34 -6.79
CA GLY A 507 -37.77 19.51 -8.22
C GLY A 507 -36.61 18.72 -8.84
N LEU A 508 -36.29 19.01 -10.09
CA LEU A 508 -35.26 18.31 -10.86
C LEU A 508 -34.37 19.32 -11.57
N ASN A 509 -33.05 19.13 -11.53
CA ASN A 509 -32.12 19.87 -12.36
C ASN A 509 -31.27 18.90 -13.18
N PHE A 510 -30.91 19.29 -14.39
CA PHE A 510 -29.85 18.62 -15.12
C PHE A 510 -28.65 19.57 -15.20
N SER A 511 -27.54 19.15 -14.61
CA SER A 511 -26.27 19.86 -14.66
C SER A 511 -25.18 18.97 -15.22
N ARG A 512 -24.36 19.53 -16.10
CA ARG A 512 -23.21 18.87 -16.69
C ARG A 512 -21.91 19.42 -16.12
N TYR A 513 -20.92 18.54 -16.06
CA TYR A 513 -19.57 18.84 -15.62
C TYR A 513 -18.58 18.34 -16.67
N TYR A 514 -17.56 19.14 -16.96
CA TYR A 514 -16.38 18.71 -17.70
C TYR A 514 -15.14 18.86 -16.83
N SER A 515 -14.22 17.90 -16.91
CA SER A 515 -12.86 18.05 -16.40
C SER A 515 -11.84 17.39 -17.33
N SER A 516 -10.75 18.10 -17.61
CA SER A 516 -9.59 17.56 -18.36
C SER A 516 -8.87 16.40 -17.65
N SER A 517 -8.99 16.29 -16.32
CA SER A 517 -8.50 15.13 -15.57
C SER A 517 -9.31 13.86 -15.88
N ARG A 518 -10.58 13.99 -16.27
CA ARG A 518 -11.48 12.89 -16.64
C ARG A 518 -11.41 12.53 -18.13
N ARG A 519 -10.44 13.06 -18.89
CA ARG A 519 -10.41 12.95 -20.37
C ARG A 519 -10.41 11.53 -20.93
N ASN A 520 -10.06 10.52 -20.15
CA ASN A 520 -10.09 9.09 -20.52
C ASN A 520 -11.29 8.34 -19.89
N SER A 521 -12.20 9.06 -19.23
CA SER A 521 -13.28 8.47 -18.41
C SER A 521 -14.67 8.88 -18.92
N ASN A 522 -15.57 7.90 -19.09
CA ASN A 522 -16.94 8.10 -19.58
C ASN A 522 -17.99 7.39 -18.70
N LEU A 523 -18.03 7.73 -17.41
CA LEU A 523 -18.84 7.05 -16.41
C LEU A 523 -20.36 7.27 -16.56
N ALA A 524 -20.77 8.33 -17.24
CA ALA A 524 -22.17 8.70 -17.43
C ALA A 524 -22.68 8.48 -18.87
N GLY A 525 -21.83 7.87 -19.73
CA GLY A 525 -22.16 7.61 -21.12
C GLY A 525 -22.39 8.87 -21.94
N MET A 526 -21.68 9.97 -21.69
CA MET A 526 -21.81 11.22 -22.44
C MET A 526 -20.72 11.34 -23.50
N ALA A 527 -19.49 11.59 -23.04
CA ALA A 527 -18.25 11.63 -23.79
C ALA A 527 -17.11 11.64 -22.77
N PRO A 528 -15.89 11.23 -23.13
CA PRO A 528 -14.76 11.31 -22.21
C PRO A 528 -14.58 12.73 -21.65
N GLY A 529 -14.38 12.82 -20.33
CA GLY A 529 -14.28 14.08 -19.58
C GLY A 529 -15.60 14.67 -19.09
N TRP A 530 -16.74 14.23 -19.63
CA TRP A 530 -18.07 14.74 -19.27
C TRP A 530 -18.81 13.85 -18.26
N LEU A 531 -19.53 14.49 -17.35
CA LEU A 531 -20.38 13.86 -16.33
C LEU A 531 -21.65 14.70 -16.10
N HIS A 532 -22.61 14.18 -15.34
CA HIS A 532 -23.80 14.92 -14.90
C HIS A 532 -24.13 14.70 -13.42
N ASN A 533 -24.97 15.56 -12.84
CA ASN A 533 -25.35 15.56 -11.42
C ASN A 533 -26.00 14.26 -10.93
N TYR A 534 -26.68 13.50 -11.79
CA TYR A 534 -27.25 12.20 -11.42
C TYR A 534 -26.29 11.01 -11.46
N TYR A 535 -24.99 11.21 -11.73
CA TYR A 535 -24.02 10.15 -11.50
C TYR A 535 -23.80 9.99 -10.00
N LEU A 536 -24.52 9.05 -9.39
CA LEU A 536 -24.49 8.76 -7.96
C LEU A 536 -24.00 7.32 -7.74
N ASN A 537 -22.84 7.16 -7.12
CA ASN A 537 -22.25 5.85 -6.86
C ASN A 537 -21.56 5.80 -5.49
N ALA A 538 -21.72 4.69 -4.76
CA ALA A 538 -21.02 4.37 -3.52
C ALA A 538 -20.14 3.14 -3.76
N ALA A 539 -18.85 3.35 -3.99
CA ALA A 539 -17.88 2.32 -4.29
C ALA A 539 -17.20 1.82 -3.01
N THR A 540 -17.35 0.53 -2.69
CA THR A 540 -16.57 -0.11 -1.62
C THR A 540 -15.21 -0.53 -2.17
N ILE A 541 -14.14 0.06 -1.65
CA ILE A 541 -12.77 -0.10 -2.13
C ILE A 541 -11.78 -0.16 -0.95
N SER A 542 -10.51 -0.43 -1.24
CA SER A 542 -9.42 -0.22 -0.29
C SER A 542 -8.90 1.22 -0.39
N SER A 543 -8.54 1.84 0.74
CA SER A 543 -7.91 3.17 0.75
C SER A 543 -6.74 3.20 1.74
N PRO A 544 -5.61 2.57 1.38
CA PRO A 544 -4.45 2.58 2.25
C PRO A 544 -3.89 3.99 2.45
N GLN A 545 -4.06 4.91 1.48
CA GLN A 545 -3.64 6.31 1.62
C GLN A 545 -4.30 6.98 2.84
N ALA A 546 -5.61 6.82 3.03
CA ALA A 546 -6.32 7.35 4.18
C ALA A 546 -5.96 6.60 5.47
N GLY A 547 -5.93 5.26 5.41
CA GLY A 547 -5.62 4.40 6.56
C GLY A 547 -4.19 4.56 7.09
N LEU A 548 -3.25 5.01 6.25
CA LEU A 548 -1.85 5.26 6.59
C LEU A 548 -1.55 6.74 6.86
N GLY A 549 -2.58 7.55 7.13
CA GLY A 549 -2.41 8.90 7.65
C GLY A 549 -2.06 9.96 6.62
N LYS A 550 -2.40 9.78 5.34
CA LYS A 550 -2.30 10.86 4.35
C LYS A 550 -3.59 11.69 4.22
N THR A 551 -4.55 11.47 5.10
CA THR A 551 -5.76 12.28 5.23
C THR A 551 -5.93 12.86 6.64
N THR A 552 -6.49 12.10 7.59
CA THR A 552 -6.78 12.58 8.96
C THR A 552 -6.36 11.56 10.02
N PRO A 553 -6.00 12.01 11.23
CA PRO A 553 -5.69 11.10 12.34
C PRO A 553 -6.88 10.21 12.73
N ALA A 554 -8.12 10.68 12.52
CA ALA A 554 -9.32 9.89 12.77
C ALA A 554 -9.47 8.72 11.78
N GLN A 555 -9.20 8.93 10.49
CA GLN A 555 -9.31 7.88 9.47
C GLN A 555 -8.22 6.81 9.62
N MET A 556 -7.03 7.16 10.12
CA MET A 556 -5.92 6.22 10.35
C MET A 556 -5.93 5.52 11.73
N ALA A 557 -6.94 5.76 12.56
CA ALA A 557 -6.93 5.39 13.98
C ALA A 557 -6.66 3.90 14.23
N SER A 558 -7.21 3.01 13.41
CA SER A 558 -6.99 1.57 13.51
C SER A 558 -5.53 1.18 13.29
N MET A 559 -4.88 1.72 12.26
CA MET A 559 -3.46 1.44 11.99
C MET A 559 -2.55 2.03 13.07
N MET A 560 -2.88 3.21 13.59
CA MET A 560 -2.16 3.76 14.74
C MET A 560 -2.24 2.84 15.95
N VAL A 561 -3.43 2.30 16.25
CA VAL A 561 -3.65 1.34 17.34
C VAL A 561 -2.87 0.05 17.13
N ALA A 562 -2.88 -0.51 15.91
CA ALA A 562 -2.14 -1.73 15.60
C ALA A 562 -0.63 -1.53 15.84
N ILE A 563 -0.05 -0.47 15.29
CA ILE A 563 1.38 -0.17 15.46
C ILE A 563 1.70 0.15 16.93
N THR A 564 0.86 0.92 17.63
CA THR A 564 1.11 1.26 19.04
C THR A 564 1.06 0.01 19.92
N ALA A 565 0.06 -0.86 19.70
CA ALA A 565 -0.07 -2.10 20.44
C ALA A 565 1.09 -3.06 20.16
N ALA A 566 1.46 -3.26 18.89
CA ALA A 566 2.58 -4.11 18.50
C ALA A 566 3.91 -3.55 19.05
N ASN A 567 4.13 -2.24 18.93
CA ASN A 567 5.30 -1.57 19.50
C ASN A 567 5.36 -1.78 21.00
N ALA A 568 4.28 -1.57 21.75
CA ALA A 568 4.29 -1.67 23.22
C ALA A 568 4.39 -3.11 23.72
N PHE A 569 3.87 -4.07 22.95
CA PHE A 569 3.82 -5.48 23.29
C PHE A 569 5.10 -6.25 22.92
N TYR A 570 5.69 -5.95 21.77
CA TYR A 570 6.83 -6.68 21.23
C TYR A 570 8.06 -6.63 22.14
N ASN A 571 8.73 -7.78 22.29
CA ASN A 571 9.95 -7.91 23.07
C ASN A 571 11.04 -8.66 22.28
N CYS A 572 12.14 -7.96 21.99
CA CYS A 572 13.33 -8.54 21.37
C CYS A 572 14.39 -9.04 22.37
N ASP A 573 14.37 -8.52 23.61
CA ASP A 573 15.39 -8.82 24.62
C ASP A 573 15.14 -10.15 25.33
N ARG A 574 13.87 -10.55 25.42
CA ARG A 574 13.42 -11.84 25.92
C ARG A 574 12.45 -12.45 24.91
N PRO A 575 12.97 -13.07 23.83
CA PRO A 575 12.15 -13.65 22.79
C PRO A 575 11.26 -14.76 23.36
N ASP A 576 10.04 -14.81 22.86
CA ASP A 576 8.96 -15.61 23.42
C ASP A 576 7.95 -15.93 22.30
N PRO A 577 7.53 -17.19 22.14
CA PRO A 577 6.68 -17.59 21.02
C PRO A 577 5.29 -16.94 21.10
N GLU A 578 4.65 -16.88 22.27
CA GLU A 578 3.38 -16.16 22.45
C GLU A 578 3.52 -14.69 22.05
N ASN A 579 4.61 -14.02 22.46
CA ASN A 579 4.89 -12.63 22.15
C ASN A 579 5.01 -12.39 20.64
N TRP A 580 5.78 -13.21 19.95
CA TRP A 580 6.04 -13.02 18.52
C TRP A 580 4.85 -13.43 17.66
N VAL A 581 4.13 -14.50 18.02
CA VAL A 581 2.89 -14.88 17.33
C VAL A 581 1.82 -13.81 17.52
N THR A 582 1.61 -13.33 18.75
CA THR A 582 0.65 -12.24 19.01
C THR A 582 1.03 -10.96 18.27
N THR A 583 2.33 -10.65 18.15
CA THR A 583 2.79 -9.51 17.33
C THR A 583 2.45 -9.70 15.84
N ALA A 584 2.60 -10.91 15.30
CA ALA A 584 2.19 -11.23 13.93
C ALA A 584 0.67 -11.07 13.74
N LEU A 585 -0.14 -11.51 14.71
CA LEU A 585 -1.60 -11.36 14.66
C LEU A 585 -2.05 -9.89 14.74
N ILE A 586 -1.39 -9.06 15.55
CA ILE A 586 -1.66 -7.61 15.58
C ILE A 586 -1.32 -6.96 14.23
N ALA A 587 -0.19 -7.34 13.62
CA ALA A 587 0.20 -6.85 12.31
C ALA A 587 -0.82 -7.26 11.23
N ASN A 588 -1.24 -8.53 11.21
CA ASN A 588 -2.30 -9.03 10.32
C ASN A 588 -3.59 -8.20 10.48
N TRP A 589 -4.08 -8.07 11.72
CA TRP A 589 -5.29 -7.31 12.03
C TRP A 589 -5.22 -5.85 11.53
N GLY A 590 -4.06 -5.21 11.69
CA GLY A 590 -3.84 -3.83 11.24
C GLY A 590 -3.95 -3.69 9.72
N ILE A 591 -3.34 -4.60 8.97
CA ILE A 591 -3.41 -4.61 7.50
C ILE A 591 -4.83 -4.97 7.01
N ASP A 592 -5.55 -5.84 7.70
CA ASP A 592 -6.95 -6.14 7.41
C ASP A 592 -7.86 -4.90 7.54
N GLN A 593 -7.44 -3.87 8.31
CA GLN A 593 -8.17 -2.60 8.38
C GLN A 593 -7.92 -1.67 7.17
N LEU A 594 -7.01 -2.03 6.27
CA LEU A 594 -6.77 -1.31 5.01
C LEU A 594 -7.53 -1.94 3.82
N THR A 595 -7.92 -3.21 3.95
CA THR A 595 -8.56 -4.00 2.88
C THR A 595 -10.09 -3.85 2.88
N ALA A 596 -10.64 -3.30 1.79
CA ALA A 596 -12.08 -3.13 1.58
C ALA A 596 -12.81 -2.40 2.74
N LYS A 597 -12.11 -1.46 3.39
CA LYS A 597 -12.65 -0.63 4.49
C LYS A 597 -12.96 0.80 4.08
N ALA A 598 -12.89 1.16 2.80
CA ALA A 598 -13.26 2.49 2.34
C ALA A 598 -14.55 2.46 1.50
N VAL A 599 -15.36 3.51 1.63
CA VAL A 599 -16.49 3.77 0.75
C VAL A 599 -16.34 5.16 0.14
N SER A 600 -16.06 5.20 -1.16
CA SER A 600 -16.01 6.43 -1.94
C SER A 600 -17.39 6.71 -2.52
N VAL A 601 -18.03 7.79 -2.08
CA VAL A 601 -19.33 8.22 -2.57
C VAL A 601 -19.16 9.36 -3.56
N SER A 602 -19.47 9.08 -4.83
CA SER A 602 -19.51 10.05 -5.92
C SER A 602 -20.90 10.68 -6.01
N LEU A 603 -20.95 12.01 -5.94
CA LEU A 603 -22.13 12.85 -6.10
C LEU A 603 -21.89 13.78 -7.30
N GLY A 604 -22.21 13.30 -8.50
CA GLY A 604 -21.80 13.98 -9.72
C GLY A 604 -20.28 14.08 -9.79
N LYS A 605 -19.75 15.30 -9.96
CA LYS A 605 -18.30 15.52 -10.11
C LYS A 605 -17.47 15.30 -8.84
N ASP A 606 -18.11 15.39 -7.67
CA ASP A 606 -17.46 15.39 -6.36
C ASP A 606 -17.45 13.98 -5.76
N THR A 607 -16.34 13.56 -5.15
CA THR A 607 -16.21 12.26 -4.51
C THR A 607 -15.72 12.42 -3.08
N VAL A 608 -16.49 11.92 -2.11
CA VAL A 608 -16.14 11.93 -0.68
C VAL A 608 -15.88 10.52 -0.20
N GLN A 609 -14.81 10.31 0.56
CA GLN A 609 -14.41 8.97 1.01
C GLN A 609 -14.55 8.81 2.52
N PHE A 610 -15.24 7.75 2.93
CA PHE A 610 -15.43 7.36 4.32
C PHE A 610 -14.63 6.09 4.63
N ILE A 611 -14.01 6.04 5.82
CA ILE A 611 -13.29 4.85 6.29
C ILE A 611 -14.12 4.13 7.34
N LYS A 612 -14.43 2.87 7.08
CA LYS A 612 -15.11 1.96 8.00
C LYS A 612 -14.15 1.57 9.11
N GLN A 613 -14.45 2.01 10.31
CA GLN A 613 -13.71 1.66 11.51
C GLN A 613 -14.04 0.22 11.96
N PRO A 614 -13.19 -0.41 12.79
CA PRO A 614 -13.42 -1.78 13.26
C PRO A 614 -14.75 -1.98 14.00
N ASN A 615 -15.28 -0.92 14.62
CA ASN A 615 -16.59 -0.92 15.29
C ASN A 615 -17.79 -0.79 14.31
N GLY A 616 -17.54 -0.73 13.00
CA GLY A 616 -18.55 -0.61 11.94
C GLY A 616 -18.97 0.82 11.59
N SER A 617 -18.57 1.83 12.37
CA SER A 617 -18.85 3.24 12.07
C SER A 617 -18.02 3.76 10.88
N TYR A 618 -18.53 4.78 10.19
CA TYR A 618 -17.85 5.40 9.05
C TYR A 618 -17.27 6.75 9.45
N THR A 619 -15.94 6.89 9.36
CA THR A 619 -15.22 8.13 9.64
C THR A 619 -15.14 8.99 8.36
N PRO A 620 -15.69 10.22 8.38
CA PRO A 620 -15.62 11.13 7.24
C PRO A 620 -14.19 11.68 7.02
N PRO A 621 -13.89 12.26 5.85
CA PRO A 621 -12.65 12.98 5.63
C PRO A 621 -12.67 14.35 6.32
N ALA A 622 -11.53 15.06 6.31
CA ALA A 622 -11.43 16.40 6.88
C ALA A 622 -12.48 17.35 6.27
N ASN A 623 -12.98 18.27 7.10
CA ASN A 623 -13.96 19.31 6.72
C ASN A 623 -15.23 18.75 6.07
N CYS A 624 -15.60 17.50 6.37
CA CYS A 624 -16.86 16.89 5.92
C CYS A 624 -17.82 16.72 7.10
N THR A 625 -19.04 17.22 6.94
CA THR A 625 -20.12 17.08 7.94
C THR A 625 -21.16 16.05 7.54
N MET A 626 -20.96 15.33 6.44
CA MET A 626 -21.86 14.27 6.00
C MET A 626 -21.59 13.00 6.82
N THR A 627 -22.62 12.18 7.00
CA THR A 627 -22.49 10.88 7.66
C THR A 627 -22.93 9.78 6.72
N LEU A 628 -22.18 8.67 6.70
CA LEU A 628 -22.52 7.48 5.94
C LEU A 628 -23.02 6.39 6.89
N LEU A 629 -24.13 5.76 6.53
CA LEU A 629 -24.68 4.59 7.20
C LEU A 629 -24.83 3.45 6.18
N GLN A 630 -24.54 2.22 6.62
CA GLN A 630 -24.87 1.01 5.87
C GLN A 630 -25.96 0.26 6.61
N THR A 631 -27.07 -0.05 5.94
CA THR A 631 -28.21 -0.78 6.51
C THR A 631 -28.75 -1.78 5.50
N ASN A 632 -28.89 -3.05 5.88
CA ASN A 632 -29.32 -4.14 4.98
C ASN A 632 -28.52 -4.26 3.68
N GLY A 633 -27.23 -3.87 3.69
CA GLY A 633 -26.37 -3.84 2.51
C GLY A 633 -26.43 -2.54 1.69
N ASP A 634 -27.48 -1.73 1.87
CA ASP A 634 -27.66 -0.44 1.20
C ASP A 634 -26.91 0.69 1.94
N TYR A 635 -26.52 1.73 1.20
CA TYR A 635 -25.82 2.89 1.75
C TYR A 635 -26.70 4.13 1.80
N TRP A 636 -26.60 4.89 2.88
CA TRP A 636 -27.36 6.10 3.15
C TRP A 636 -26.37 7.20 3.52
N LEU A 637 -26.16 8.15 2.61
CA LEU A 637 -25.34 9.34 2.85
C LEU A 637 -26.23 10.50 3.25
N GLN A 638 -26.06 11.01 4.47
CA GLN A 638 -26.86 12.09 5.03
C GLN A 638 -26.04 13.39 5.08
N GLU A 639 -26.57 14.46 4.50
CA GLU A 639 -26.07 15.82 4.70
C GLU A 639 -26.51 16.35 6.09
N ARG A 640 -25.66 17.11 6.80
CA ARG A 640 -25.94 17.60 8.18
C ARG A 640 -27.28 18.33 8.34
N HIS A 641 -27.64 19.16 7.36
CA HIS A 641 -28.88 19.96 7.34
C HIS A 641 -29.59 19.85 6.00
N GLY A 642 -29.46 18.70 5.34
CA GLY A 642 -29.89 18.54 3.96
C GLY A 642 -30.51 17.19 3.67
N ARG A 643 -30.20 16.69 2.49
CA ARG A 643 -30.84 15.55 1.86
C ARG A 643 -30.13 14.26 2.24
N THR A 644 -30.84 13.16 2.09
CA THR A 644 -30.28 11.80 2.18
C THR A 644 -30.15 11.25 0.77
N PHE A 645 -28.96 10.80 0.40
CA PHE A 645 -28.74 10.01 -0.81
C PHE A 645 -28.76 8.53 -0.43
N GLN A 646 -29.65 7.76 -1.05
CA GLN A 646 -29.77 6.33 -0.84
C GLN A 646 -29.16 5.59 -2.03
N PHE A 647 -28.44 4.51 -1.74
CA PHE A 647 -27.78 3.65 -2.72
C PHE A 647 -28.12 2.20 -2.45
N ASN A 648 -28.26 1.40 -3.50
CA ASN A 648 -28.46 -0.04 -3.35
C ASN A 648 -27.17 -0.78 -2.94
N ALA A 649 -27.27 -2.07 -2.65
CA ALA A 649 -26.12 -2.94 -2.35
C ALA A 649 -25.05 -3.01 -3.46
N SER A 650 -25.38 -2.67 -4.71
CA SER A 650 -24.42 -2.55 -5.81
C SER A 650 -23.76 -1.17 -5.89
N GLY A 651 -24.09 -0.26 -4.97
CA GLY A 651 -23.55 1.09 -4.88
C GLY A 651 -24.24 2.11 -5.76
N TRP A 652 -25.29 1.79 -6.51
CA TRP A 652 -25.95 2.77 -7.39
C TRP A 652 -27.02 3.57 -6.65
N GLY A 653 -27.02 4.89 -6.84
CA GLY A 653 -27.99 5.78 -6.21
C GLY A 653 -29.43 5.43 -6.61
N THR A 654 -30.33 5.27 -5.65
CA THR A 654 -31.73 4.95 -5.93
C THR A 654 -32.63 6.16 -5.72
N ASN A 655 -32.36 6.92 -4.65
CA ASN A 655 -33.21 8.01 -4.22
C ASN A 655 -32.39 9.18 -3.65
N ILE A 656 -32.90 10.39 -3.84
CA ILE A 656 -32.51 11.59 -3.10
C ILE A 656 -33.74 11.98 -2.27
N VAL A 657 -33.61 12.05 -0.95
CA VAL A 657 -34.75 12.20 -0.03
C VAL A 657 -34.56 13.46 0.84
N ASP A 658 -35.62 14.25 1.04
CA ASP A 658 -35.58 15.39 1.98
C ASP A 658 -35.95 14.95 3.40
N GLN A 659 -35.79 15.86 4.35
CA GLN A 659 -36.14 15.66 5.76
C GLN A 659 -37.63 15.35 6.01
N TYR A 660 -38.51 15.49 5.01
CA TYR A 660 -39.94 15.19 5.10
C TYR A 660 -40.32 13.90 4.37
N GLY A 661 -39.35 13.15 3.86
CA GLY A 661 -39.56 11.90 3.13
C GLY A 661 -39.97 12.09 1.66
N GLN A 662 -39.87 13.31 1.11
CA GLN A 662 -40.08 13.53 -0.32
C GLN A 662 -38.85 13.09 -1.09
N SER A 663 -39.04 12.34 -2.18
CA SER A 663 -37.92 11.74 -2.91
C SER A 663 -37.92 12.03 -4.40
N VAL A 664 -36.72 12.19 -4.96
CA VAL A 664 -36.44 11.93 -6.37
C VAL A 664 -35.97 10.48 -6.51
N ARG A 665 -36.50 9.74 -7.47
CA ARG A 665 -36.12 8.35 -7.77
C ARG A 665 -35.36 8.29 -9.09
N LEU A 666 -34.29 7.49 -9.13
CA LEU A 666 -33.47 7.27 -10.32
C LEU A 666 -33.73 5.91 -10.96
N GLY A 667 -33.75 5.88 -12.30
CA GLY A 667 -33.76 4.68 -13.13
C GLY A 667 -32.45 4.53 -13.90
N TYR A 668 -32.05 3.30 -14.22
CA TYR A 668 -30.78 2.99 -14.88
C TYR A 668 -30.94 2.00 -16.05
N ASN A 669 -30.02 2.02 -17.00
CA ASN A 669 -29.86 0.98 -18.02
C ASN A 669 -28.88 -0.12 -17.55
N SER A 670 -28.62 -1.12 -18.41
CA SER A 670 -27.68 -2.22 -18.13
C SER A 670 -26.22 -1.80 -17.99
N SER A 671 -25.84 -0.63 -18.50
CA SER A 671 -24.52 -0.03 -18.33
C SER A 671 -24.43 0.84 -17.07
N ASN A 672 -25.46 0.81 -16.22
CA ASN A 672 -25.61 1.65 -15.03
C ASN A 672 -25.61 3.16 -15.32
N TRP A 673 -26.03 3.57 -16.51
CA TRP A 673 -26.28 4.98 -16.81
C TRP A 673 -27.73 5.34 -16.51
N VAL A 674 -27.94 6.55 -16.00
CA VAL A 674 -29.25 7.03 -15.59
C VAL A 674 -30.17 7.14 -16.81
N THR A 675 -31.34 6.53 -16.76
CA THR A 675 -32.39 6.60 -17.81
C THR A 675 -33.55 7.50 -17.40
N SER A 676 -33.80 7.67 -16.10
CA SER A 676 -34.82 8.59 -15.60
C SER A 676 -34.49 9.17 -14.23
N ALA A 677 -34.97 10.38 -13.98
CA ALA A 677 -35.05 10.98 -12.65
C ALA A 677 -36.47 11.52 -12.45
N THR A 678 -37.21 11.04 -11.45
CA THR A 678 -38.63 11.38 -11.25
C THR A 678 -38.86 11.91 -9.84
N ASP A 679 -39.48 13.07 -9.71
CA ASP A 679 -39.84 13.67 -8.42
C ASP A 679 -41.22 13.17 -7.91
N LEU A 680 -41.57 13.52 -6.68
CA LEU A 680 -42.85 13.14 -6.06
C LEU A 680 -44.08 13.78 -6.74
N LYS A 681 -43.91 14.85 -7.51
CA LYS A 681 -44.98 15.49 -8.29
C LYS A 681 -45.15 14.87 -9.68
N ASN A 682 -44.39 13.81 -9.98
CA ASN A 682 -44.30 13.15 -11.28
C ASN A 682 -43.74 14.04 -12.40
N HIS A 683 -42.98 15.10 -12.06
CA HIS A 683 -42.05 15.65 -13.05
C HIS A 683 -40.95 14.61 -13.29
N SER A 684 -40.48 14.49 -14.52
CA SER A 684 -39.45 13.51 -14.87
C SER A 684 -38.42 14.15 -15.78
N LEU A 685 -37.18 13.68 -15.70
CA LEU A 685 -36.18 13.83 -16.75
C LEU A 685 -35.96 12.46 -17.36
N ALA A 686 -36.02 12.35 -18.69
CA ALA A 686 -35.76 11.14 -19.46
C ALA A 686 -34.44 11.27 -20.23
N PHE A 687 -33.55 10.30 -20.05
CA PHE A 687 -32.21 10.28 -20.63
C PHE A 687 -32.17 9.24 -21.75
N THR A 688 -31.92 9.69 -22.97
CA THR A 688 -31.87 8.80 -24.16
C THR A 688 -30.44 8.62 -24.61
N TYR A 689 -30.05 7.36 -24.84
CA TYR A 689 -28.73 6.98 -25.33
C TYR A 689 -28.82 6.43 -26.77
N SER A 690 -27.77 6.64 -27.57
CA SER A 690 -27.69 6.08 -28.92
C SER A 690 -27.63 4.55 -28.87
N ALA A 691 -28.38 3.90 -29.77
CA ALA A 691 -28.33 2.45 -29.92
C ALA A 691 -27.10 1.97 -30.73
N THR A 692 -26.39 2.89 -31.39
CA THR A 692 -25.21 2.61 -32.22
C THR A 692 -23.93 3.06 -31.54
N SER A 693 -22.85 2.31 -31.78
CA SER A 693 -21.52 2.62 -31.25
C SER A 693 -20.93 3.91 -31.87
N PRO A 694 -20.30 4.80 -31.08
CA PRO A 694 -20.21 4.74 -29.62
C PRO A 694 -21.56 5.05 -28.96
N VAL A 695 -21.99 4.19 -28.03
CA VAL A 695 -23.22 4.37 -27.25
C VAL A 695 -23.02 5.60 -26.35
N ARG A 696 -23.84 6.64 -26.52
CA ARG A 696 -23.72 7.90 -25.78
C ARG A 696 -25.06 8.60 -25.57
N LEU A 697 -25.13 9.47 -24.58
CA LEU A 697 -26.29 10.30 -24.25
C LEU A 697 -26.53 11.25 -25.43
N VAL A 698 -27.72 11.19 -26.01
CA VAL A 698 -28.13 11.99 -27.16
C VAL A 698 -29.13 13.09 -26.79
N SER A 699 -29.96 12.87 -25.77
CA SER A 699 -30.91 13.87 -25.30
C SER A 699 -31.31 13.64 -23.84
N VAL A 700 -31.64 14.75 -23.17
CA VAL A 700 -32.35 14.78 -21.89
C VAL A 700 -33.61 15.62 -22.12
N ALA A 701 -34.78 15.07 -21.80
CA ALA A 701 -36.08 15.72 -21.98
C ALA A 701 -36.92 15.66 -20.70
N ASP A 702 -37.80 16.63 -20.50
CA ASP A 702 -38.71 16.73 -19.36
C ASP A 702 -40.13 16.17 -19.61
#